data_AF-A0A953XHD1-F1
#
_entry.id   AF-A0A953XHD1-F1
#
_cell.length_a   1.000
_cell.length_b   1.000
_cell.length_c   1.000
_cell.angle_alpha   90.00
_cell.angle_beta   90.00
_cell.angle_gamma   90.00
#
_symmetry.space_group_name_H-M   'P 1'
#
loop_
_entity.id
_entity.type
_entity.pdbx_description
1 polymer ?
#
loop_
_entity_poly.entity_id
_entity_poly.type
_entity_poly.pdbx_seq_one_letter_code
_entity_poly.pdbx_strand_id
1 'polypeptide(L)'
;MNRLVLICAICVLFASACLAGALSVDQCKLLDESLQHLVDPVGKVRVRQAPAGGYLGEVALWADPPSGQGVRVAYHLDRYPFALATPDAACVDFQRECEALLDSFRKDENATSYTMHETAAGRTGNATPMMLAAWLYRLGHEETAAAMLKYAFYGNDFDAAPRYLRRDLAWRYFSGAVNAYIYGHDSTALGYVRCMQQRYPEEMESFGTSGAALLAELQRRKDAGTADRYAAGGLGDDSTPQYPNGFETWTTSRKVEWLIDSLENVDRRQWSQPGGVDLANDWRVQGLVEIGDPAVPALIDTIEFDKRLTRSMHYWRDFAQSRYILSVREAALVAVMSILQLNLFEAHYTGDNFTSHGAGAAKQVAAKLREYWATWGALSFPERMMTLLQSPDTDADKLLDASVALAFPGGRQAYGTTIWGSNWIEFRTKRPNPAVERFSNPTAAEAILSAMIDHSHSFKDANSAERIAVEEAYVQCLTALGDKRIVEELNDGYHHFDHLRWKRLMATAAYDLGDGTCLGEYLQGVLDGSIELHGFVDRREAAFSHEAAGILLLLGRVDLAPARELRLELLNHTSPLYRPMRDILLRRLSMWRSSFADSTFALDFLASMLNDTSSRKGSKWSVDSDVVWIQESGETDADNLPESLSGPELRKRKAAARVCDLAGYYLNRYVAGLPETHPLARDQEDRLRRMRLAFDRLRPAMRRISFEEGIALGNPGQFKWVVAPHPLSVAAGAGDVEAGRAIFSLPASSTADSAALPLGAELKDGTPVLVLQKETDLFGETWYGVVSLHEVQRVPASRLKNFYNLPAN
;
A
#
# COMPACT_ATOMS: atom_id res chain seq x y z
N MET A 1 22.86 35.95 46.58
CA MET A 1 22.62 34.49 46.72
C MET A 1 22.48 33.71 45.39
N ASN A 2 22.36 34.31 44.19
CA ASN A 2 22.01 33.56 42.96
C ASN A 2 23.14 33.26 41.95
N ARG A 3 24.39 33.68 42.17
CA ARG A 3 25.52 33.29 41.29
C ARG A 3 26.25 32.02 41.74
N LEU A 4 26.28 31.75 43.03
CA LEU A 4 26.93 30.55 43.58
C LEU A 4 26.14 29.28 43.25
N VAL A 5 24.80 29.35 43.27
CA VAL A 5 23.92 28.22 42.92
C VAL A 5 24.01 27.88 41.42
N LEU A 6 24.13 28.89 40.56
CA LEU A 6 24.29 28.69 39.12
C LEU A 6 25.67 28.12 38.78
N ILE A 7 26.74 28.56 39.45
CA ILE A 7 28.09 28.00 39.28
C ILE A 7 28.15 26.58 39.83
N CYS A 8 27.52 26.27 40.98
CA CYS A 8 27.43 24.89 41.46
C CYS A 8 26.61 24.01 40.53
N ALA A 9 25.50 24.48 39.95
CA ALA A 9 24.73 23.73 38.96
C ALA A 9 25.51 23.49 37.67
N ILE A 10 26.26 24.49 37.17
CA ILE A 10 27.12 24.35 35.99
C ILE A 10 28.32 23.44 36.29
N CYS A 11 28.91 23.50 37.48
CA CYS A 11 30.00 22.61 37.89
C CYS A 11 29.51 21.18 38.15
N VAL A 12 28.28 20.97 38.61
CA VAL A 12 27.66 19.63 38.70
C VAL A 12 27.34 19.09 37.30
N LEU A 13 26.88 19.94 36.37
CA LEU A 13 26.67 19.55 34.97
C LEU A 13 27.99 19.29 34.23
N PHE A 14 29.06 20.04 34.49
CA PHE A 14 30.40 19.80 33.92
C PHE A 14 31.14 18.63 34.59
N ALA A 15 30.99 18.42 35.90
CA ALA A 15 31.55 17.24 36.58
C ALA A 15 30.84 15.94 36.15
N SER A 16 29.54 16.02 35.83
CA SER A 16 28.79 14.90 35.25
C SER A 16 29.13 14.66 33.77
N ALA A 17 29.64 15.68 33.04
CA ALA A 17 30.15 15.55 31.67
C ALA A 17 31.62 15.11 31.58
N CYS A 18 32.42 15.31 32.63
CA CYS A 18 33.85 14.94 32.68
C CYS A 18 34.13 13.58 33.35
N LEU A 19 33.13 12.93 33.95
CA LEU A 19 33.20 11.51 34.30
C LEU A 19 32.80 10.70 33.05
N ALA A 20 33.73 10.53 32.11
CA ALA A 20 33.66 9.50 31.07
C ALA A 20 33.76 8.12 31.76
N GLY A 21 32.65 7.77 32.40
CA GLY A 21 32.63 7.12 33.70
C GLY A 21 32.73 5.61 33.62
N ALA A 22 33.56 5.06 34.51
CA ALA A 22 33.54 3.65 34.85
C ALA A 22 32.10 3.18 35.10
N LEU A 23 31.80 1.95 34.70
CA LEU A 23 30.53 1.30 35.00
C LEU A 23 30.32 1.31 36.52
N SER A 24 29.14 1.76 36.96
CA SER A 24 28.73 1.61 38.36
C SER A 24 28.58 0.14 38.74
N VAL A 25 28.58 -0.16 40.03
CA VAL A 25 28.39 -1.54 40.54
C VAL A 25 27.09 -2.17 40.01
N ASP A 26 26.01 -1.40 39.98
CA ASP A 26 24.71 -1.86 39.47
C ASP A 26 24.76 -2.11 37.96
N GLN A 27 25.51 -1.30 37.21
CA GLN A 27 25.73 -1.52 35.78
C GLN A 27 26.56 -2.77 35.50
N CYS A 28 27.64 -3.02 36.26
CA CYS A 28 28.40 -4.26 36.14
C CYS A 28 27.52 -5.48 36.43
N LYS A 29 26.76 -5.44 37.54
CA LYS A 29 25.82 -6.51 37.90
C LYS A 29 24.80 -6.78 36.79
N LEU A 30 24.24 -5.73 36.22
CA LEU A 30 23.29 -5.84 35.11
C LEU A 30 23.91 -6.52 33.88
N LEU A 31 25.13 -6.12 33.51
CA LEU A 31 25.83 -6.69 32.35
C LEU A 31 26.21 -8.15 32.60
N ASP A 32 26.60 -8.50 33.83
CA ASP A 32 26.83 -9.89 34.25
C ASP A 32 25.56 -10.74 34.17
N GLU A 33 24.42 -10.22 34.62
CA GLU A 33 23.12 -10.89 34.47
C GLU A 33 22.77 -11.07 32.99
N SER A 34 23.03 -10.07 32.15
CA SER A 34 22.80 -10.11 30.71
C SER A 34 23.65 -11.19 30.00
N LEU A 35 24.92 -11.33 30.40
CA LEU A 35 25.85 -12.34 29.86
C LEU A 35 25.43 -13.79 30.14
N GLN A 36 24.53 -14.03 31.09
CA GLN A 36 23.96 -15.36 31.31
C GLN A 36 23.14 -15.84 30.11
N HIS A 37 22.60 -14.91 29.32
CA HIS A 37 21.78 -15.20 28.14
C HIS A 37 22.54 -15.12 26.82
N LEU A 38 23.75 -14.55 26.83
CA LEU A 38 24.56 -14.32 25.62
C LEU A 38 25.67 -15.35 25.48
N VAL A 39 26.21 -15.49 24.27
CA VAL A 39 27.47 -16.18 24.05
C VAL A 39 28.59 -15.49 24.79
N ASP A 40 29.48 -16.26 25.43
CA ASP A 40 30.71 -15.73 26.02
C ASP A 40 31.69 -15.42 24.87
N PRO A 41 32.03 -14.14 24.62
CA PRO A 41 32.91 -13.77 23.52
C PRO A 41 34.38 -14.11 23.82
N VAL A 42 34.74 -14.46 25.05
CA VAL A 42 36.13 -14.78 25.43
C VAL A 42 36.63 -16.00 24.65
N GLY A 43 37.72 -15.83 23.92
CA GLY A 43 38.32 -16.87 23.08
C GLY A 43 37.59 -17.11 21.75
N LYS A 44 36.62 -16.27 21.39
CA LYS A 44 35.91 -16.30 20.10
C LYS A 44 36.32 -15.11 19.23
N VAL A 45 36.12 -15.26 17.92
CA VAL A 45 36.29 -14.18 16.93
C VAL A 45 34.93 -13.71 16.44
N ARG A 46 34.79 -12.41 16.18
CA ARG A 46 33.61 -11.86 15.53
C ARG A 46 33.78 -12.00 14.02
N VAL A 47 32.78 -12.52 13.32
CA VAL A 47 32.83 -12.74 11.87
C VAL A 47 31.57 -12.18 11.20
N ARG A 48 31.69 -11.74 9.95
CA ARG A 48 30.54 -11.42 9.09
C ARG A 48 30.35 -12.49 8.04
N GLN A 49 29.10 -12.92 7.88
CA GLN A 49 28.73 -13.88 6.85
C GLN A 49 27.53 -13.36 6.06
N ALA A 50 27.60 -13.43 4.74
CA ALA A 50 26.43 -13.32 3.90
C ALA A 50 25.51 -14.54 4.15
N PRO A 51 24.25 -14.34 4.54
CA PRO A 51 23.34 -15.45 4.79
C PRO A 51 23.07 -16.26 3.52
N ALA A 52 22.90 -17.57 3.68
CA ALA A 52 22.51 -18.45 2.59
C ALA A 52 21.14 -18.02 2.05
N GLY A 53 21.11 -17.46 0.84
CA GLY A 53 19.90 -16.97 0.18
C GLY A 53 19.88 -15.49 -0.19
N GLY A 54 20.91 -14.69 0.14
CA GLY A 54 21.13 -13.34 -0.45
C GLY A 54 20.15 -12.22 -0.07
N TYR A 55 19.01 -12.52 0.55
CA TYR A 55 17.98 -11.53 0.90
C TYR A 55 18.22 -10.79 2.23
N LEU A 56 19.12 -11.29 3.06
CA LEU A 56 19.49 -10.66 4.33
C LEU A 56 20.91 -10.09 4.19
N GLY A 57 21.15 -8.88 4.69
CA GLY A 57 22.49 -8.30 4.73
C GLY A 57 23.47 -9.17 5.53
N GLU A 58 24.77 -8.87 5.46
CA GLU A 58 25.78 -9.59 6.25
C GLU A 58 25.40 -9.66 7.74
N VAL A 59 25.46 -10.86 8.30
CA VAL A 59 25.14 -11.13 9.70
C VAL A 59 26.43 -11.23 10.49
N ALA A 60 26.56 -10.45 11.55
CA ALA A 60 27.70 -10.54 12.46
C ALA A 60 27.46 -11.62 13.54
N LEU A 61 28.41 -12.53 13.67
CA LEU A 61 28.34 -13.74 14.50
C LEU A 61 29.58 -13.85 15.38
N TRP A 62 29.48 -14.55 16.50
CA TRP A 62 30.65 -15.02 17.24
C TRP A 62 31.04 -16.38 16.73
N ALA A 63 32.31 -16.70 16.59
CA ALA A 63 32.73 -18.00 16.10
C ALA A 63 34.00 -18.48 16.80
N ASP A 64 34.18 -19.79 16.81
CA ASP A 64 35.44 -20.34 17.28
C ASP A 64 36.58 -19.94 16.30
N PRO A 65 37.80 -19.70 16.81
CA PRO A 65 38.92 -19.27 15.96
C PRO A 65 39.14 -20.26 14.80
N PRO A 66 39.50 -19.77 13.59
CA PRO A 66 39.65 -20.63 12.43
C PRO A 66 40.71 -21.72 12.66
N SER A 67 40.32 -22.98 12.46
CA SER A 67 41.18 -24.14 12.73
C SER A 67 41.86 -24.64 11.45
N GLY A 68 42.67 -23.83 10.77
CA GLY A 68 43.40 -24.18 9.53
C GLY A 68 42.54 -24.61 8.31
N GLN A 69 41.25 -24.87 8.51
CA GLN A 69 40.23 -25.31 7.55
C GLN A 69 39.05 -24.32 7.52
N GLY A 70 39.28 -23.07 7.92
CA GLY A 70 38.27 -22.03 8.07
C GLY A 70 37.50 -22.09 9.39
N VAL A 71 36.50 -21.22 9.52
CA VAL A 71 35.58 -21.17 10.66
C VAL A 71 34.47 -22.21 10.44
N ARG A 72 34.25 -23.11 11.40
CA ARG A 72 33.26 -24.21 11.25
C ARG A 72 32.05 -24.09 12.15
N VAL A 73 32.22 -23.46 13.31
CA VAL A 73 31.17 -23.31 14.32
C VAL A 73 31.03 -21.83 14.61
N ALA A 74 29.86 -21.30 14.28
CA ALA A 74 29.45 -19.98 14.70
C ALA A 74 28.35 -20.10 15.76
N TYR A 75 28.21 -19.04 16.52
CA TYR A 75 27.22 -18.81 17.54
C TYR A 75 26.48 -17.56 17.10
N HIS A 76 25.16 -17.58 17.24
CA HIS A 76 24.38 -16.37 17.09
C HIS A 76 24.68 -15.42 18.27
N LEU A 77 23.75 -14.53 18.62
CA LEU A 77 23.90 -13.63 19.77
C LEU A 77 23.86 -14.41 21.11
N ASP A 78 23.39 -15.64 21.10
CA ASP A 78 23.31 -16.53 22.25
C ASP A 78 24.25 -17.74 22.13
N ARG A 79 24.27 -18.58 23.17
CA ARG A 79 25.19 -19.73 23.31
C ARG A 79 24.94 -20.90 22.34
N TYR A 80 24.04 -20.80 21.35
CA TYR A 80 23.72 -21.92 20.47
C TYR A 80 24.69 -22.01 19.27
N PRO A 81 25.45 -23.13 19.13
CA PRO A 81 26.33 -23.33 17.99
C PRO A 81 25.53 -23.75 16.74
N PHE A 82 25.93 -23.25 15.58
CA PHE A 82 25.47 -23.74 14.28
C PHE A 82 26.64 -23.82 13.29
N ALA A 83 26.49 -24.70 12.30
CA ALA A 83 27.47 -24.86 11.23
C ALA A 83 27.33 -23.69 10.24
N LEU A 84 28.45 -23.03 9.93
CA LEU A 84 28.46 -22.01 8.89
C LEU A 84 28.23 -22.64 7.51
N ALA A 85 27.35 -22.02 6.72
CA ALA A 85 27.10 -22.44 5.33
C ALA A 85 28.35 -22.32 4.44
N THR A 86 29.26 -21.40 4.76
CA THR A 86 30.51 -21.16 4.03
C THR A 86 31.66 -20.94 5.02
N PRO A 87 32.85 -21.52 4.77
CA PRO A 87 34.02 -21.35 5.63
C PRO A 87 34.69 -19.97 5.53
N ASP A 88 34.33 -19.16 4.51
CA ASP A 88 34.96 -17.89 4.16
C ASP A 88 34.30 -16.67 4.85
N ALA A 89 34.12 -16.74 6.17
CA ALA A 89 33.62 -15.60 6.94
C ALA A 89 34.75 -14.60 7.26
N ALA A 90 34.54 -13.32 7.01
CA ALA A 90 35.52 -12.28 7.30
C ALA A 90 35.53 -11.96 8.80
N CYS A 91 36.70 -12.05 9.45
CA CYS A 91 36.86 -11.58 10.82
C CYS A 91 36.70 -10.06 10.88
N VAL A 92 36.00 -9.57 11.89
CA VAL A 92 35.79 -8.14 12.13
C VAL A 92 36.34 -7.73 13.49
N ASP A 93 36.86 -6.51 13.56
CA ASP A 93 37.26 -5.87 14.80
C ASP A 93 36.01 -5.38 15.54
N PHE A 94 35.54 -6.20 16.47
CA PHE A 94 34.30 -5.96 17.21
C PHE A 94 34.30 -4.62 17.97
N GLN A 95 35.43 -4.26 18.59
CA GLN A 95 35.52 -3.01 19.35
C GLN A 95 35.37 -1.81 18.39
N ARG A 96 36.11 -1.83 17.28
CA ARG A 96 36.08 -0.75 16.29
C ARG A 96 34.71 -0.59 15.64
N GLU A 97 33.98 -1.68 15.41
CA GLU A 97 32.59 -1.63 14.94
C GLU A 97 31.67 -0.96 15.96
N CYS A 98 31.81 -1.30 17.25
CA CYS A 98 31.02 -0.67 18.31
C CYS A 98 31.30 0.82 18.45
N GLU A 99 32.55 1.24 18.31
CA GLU A 99 32.94 2.65 18.32
C GLU A 99 32.36 3.42 17.12
N ALA A 100 32.41 2.83 15.92
CA ALA A 100 31.80 3.42 14.73
C ALA A 100 30.28 3.57 14.86
N LEU A 101 29.62 2.59 15.50
CA LEU A 101 28.19 2.65 15.80
C LEU A 101 27.85 3.72 16.84
N LEU A 102 28.66 3.86 17.90
CA LEU A 102 28.48 4.95 18.88
C LEU A 102 28.61 6.32 18.22
N ASP A 103 29.54 6.47 17.28
CA ASP A 103 29.72 7.71 16.54
C ASP A 103 28.58 8.00 15.57
N SER A 104 27.90 6.99 15.02
CA SER A 104 26.68 7.22 14.24
C SER A 104 25.51 7.64 15.13
N PHE A 105 25.33 6.99 16.29
CA PHE A 105 24.31 7.39 17.27
C PHE A 105 24.48 8.82 17.79
N ARG A 106 25.73 9.31 17.89
CA ARG A 106 26.01 10.71 18.25
C ARG A 106 25.64 11.72 17.17
N LYS A 107 25.63 11.30 15.90
CA LYS A 107 25.43 12.19 14.75
C LYS A 107 23.99 12.25 14.28
N ASP A 108 23.18 11.25 14.62
CA ASP A 108 21.80 11.12 14.14
C ASP A 108 20.80 10.99 15.30
N GLU A 109 20.08 12.07 15.58
CA GLU A 109 18.99 12.09 16.58
C GLU A 109 17.82 11.18 16.16
N ASN A 110 17.74 10.72 14.89
CA ASN A 110 16.73 9.79 14.38
C ASN A 110 17.16 8.32 14.43
N ALA A 111 18.31 7.98 15.03
CA ALA A 111 18.81 6.61 15.14
C ALA A 111 17.83 5.61 15.79
N THR A 112 16.87 6.11 16.58
CA THR A 112 15.77 5.32 17.16
C THR A 112 14.91 4.66 16.07
N SER A 113 14.60 5.38 14.98
CA SER A 113 13.80 4.84 13.86
C SER A 113 14.54 3.73 13.12
N TYR A 114 15.84 3.91 12.89
CA TYR A 114 16.70 2.89 12.28
C TYR A 114 16.81 1.62 13.15
N THR A 115 17.01 1.80 14.46
CA THR A 115 17.10 0.69 15.41
C THR A 115 15.78 -0.07 15.53
N MET A 116 14.66 0.65 15.51
CA MET A 116 13.33 0.06 15.45
C MET A 116 13.15 -0.76 14.17
N HIS A 117 13.50 -0.24 12.99
CA HIS A 117 13.35 -0.92 11.69
C HIS A 117 14.31 -2.12 11.49
N GLU A 118 15.49 -2.11 12.11
CA GLU A 118 16.41 -3.27 12.07
C GLU A 118 15.93 -4.41 13.01
N THR A 119 15.49 -4.06 14.23
CA THR A 119 14.98 -5.03 15.23
C THR A 119 13.65 -5.65 14.79
N ALA A 120 12.81 -4.81 14.18
CA ALA A 120 11.58 -5.12 13.48
C ALA A 120 11.69 -6.23 12.44
N ALA A 121 12.60 -6.03 11.49
CA ALA A 121 12.73 -6.82 10.28
C ALA A 121 13.32 -8.20 10.56
N GLY A 122 13.60 -8.53 11.83
CA GLY A 122 14.27 -9.76 12.20
C GLY A 122 15.61 -9.88 11.48
N ARG A 123 16.28 -8.77 11.14
CA ARG A 123 17.65 -8.79 10.62
C ARG A 123 18.52 -9.31 11.75
N THR A 124 18.65 -10.62 11.79
CA THR A 124 19.12 -11.48 12.89
C THR A 124 20.59 -11.25 13.28
N GLY A 125 21.28 -10.29 12.66
CA GLY A 125 22.72 -10.02 12.86
C GLY A 125 23.06 -8.86 13.78
N ASN A 126 22.18 -7.88 13.96
CA ASN A 126 22.53 -6.69 14.73
C ASN A 126 22.19 -6.90 16.21
N ALA A 127 23.24 -6.97 17.04
CA ALA A 127 23.15 -7.01 18.48
C ALA A 127 22.53 -5.69 18.99
N THR A 128 21.64 -5.77 19.99
CA THR A 128 21.12 -4.54 20.61
C THR A 128 22.25 -3.80 21.33
N PRO A 129 22.14 -2.48 21.55
CA PRO A 129 23.12 -1.76 22.34
C PRO A 129 23.39 -2.41 23.71
N MET A 130 22.38 -3.02 24.34
CA MET A 130 22.56 -3.80 25.56
C MET A 130 23.47 -5.02 25.37
N MET A 131 23.25 -5.81 24.33
CA MET A 131 24.09 -6.98 24.02
C MET A 131 25.54 -6.57 23.74
N LEU A 132 25.71 -5.50 22.96
CA LEU A 132 27.02 -4.94 22.64
C LEU A 132 27.75 -4.47 23.90
N ALA A 133 27.06 -3.75 24.79
CA ALA A 133 27.61 -3.33 26.07
C ALA A 133 28.05 -4.53 26.93
N ALA A 134 27.23 -5.58 27.00
CA ALA A 134 27.55 -6.78 27.77
C ALA A 134 28.80 -7.50 27.24
N TRP A 135 28.95 -7.64 25.92
CA TRP A 135 30.15 -8.22 25.33
C TRP A 135 31.39 -7.35 25.47
N LEU A 136 31.28 -6.04 25.26
CA LEU A 136 32.38 -5.10 25.48
C LEU A 136 32.88 -5.17 26.92
N TYR A 137 31.96 -5.20 27.89
CA TYR A 137 32.28 -5.38 29.30
C TYR A 137 33.00 -6.70 29.55
N ARG A 138 32.48 -7.81 29.01
CA ARG A 138 33.10 -9.14 29.14
C ARG A 138 34.51 -9.21 28.55
N LEU A 139 34.79 -8.42 27.51
CA LEU A 139 36.10 -8.33 26.86
C LEU A 139 37.04 -7.30 27.52
N GLY A 140 36.59 -6.58 28.56
CA GLY A 140 37.38 -5.60 29.29
C GLY A 140 37.37 -4.17 28.70
N HIS A 141 36.48 -3.89 27.74
CA HIS A 141 36.33 -2.56 27.13
C HIS A 141 35.27 -1.72 27.87
N GLU A 142 35.51 -1.46 29.16
CA GLU A 142 34.51 -0.87 30.07
C GLU A 142 34.01 0.52 29.66
N GLU A 143 34.88 1.38 29.11
CA GLU A 143 34.50 2.73 28.68
C GLU A 143 33.51 2.69 27.50
N THR A 144 33.82 1.89 26.48
CA THR A 144 32.95 1.67 25.32
C THR A 144 31.66 0.97 25.74
N ALA A 145 31.74 0.02 26.69
CA ALA A 145 30.57 -0.65 27.26
C ALA A 145 29.64 0.35 27.98
N ALA A 146 30.19 1.25 28.81
CA ALA A 146 29.42 2.29 29.50
C ALA A 146 28.75 3.25 28.51
N ALA A 147 29.47 3.66 27.46
CA ALA A 147 28.91 4.49 26.40
C ALA A 147 27.75 3.80 25.67
N MET A 148 27.91 2.53 25.31
CA MET A 148 26.87 1.73 24.65
C MET A 148 25.66 1.47 25.56
N LEU A 149 25.91 1.21 26.84
CA LEU A 149 24.86 1.02 27.83
C LEU A 149 23.98 2.27 27.98
N LYS A 150 24.59 3.47 27.98
CA LYS A 150 23.85 4.73 28.02
C LYS A 150 22.85 4.87 26.86
N TYR A 151 23.21 4.37 25.67
CA TYR A 151 22.29 4.34 24.52
C TYR A 151 21.21 3.28 24.64
N ALA A 152 21.52 2.11 25.19
CA ALA A 152 20.53 1.07 25.46
C ALA A 152 19.36 1.57 26.33
N PHE A 153 19.62 2.58 27.15
CA PHE A 153 18.68 3.14 28.13
C PHE A 153 18.11 4.51 27.80
N TYR A 154 18.32 5.03 26.59
CA TYR A 154 17.77 6.33 26.24
C TYR A 154 16.23 6.29 26.30
N GLY A 155 15.65 6.74 27.42
CA GLY A 155 14.21 6.74 27.71
C GLY A 155 13.64 5.51 28.43
N ASN A 156 14.45 4.53 28.86
CA ASN A 156 13.98 3.27 29.47
C ASN A 156 14.45 3.07 30.92
N ASP A 157 13.66 2.31 31.68
CA ASP A 157 13.98 1.90 33.05
C ASP A 157 15.15 0.90 33.09
N PHE A 158 16.16 1.21 33.89
CA PHE A 158 17.37 0.41 34.07
C PHE A 158 17.07 -0.97 34.67
N ASP A 159 16.10 -1.05 35.58
CA ASP A 159 15.76 -2.29 36.29
C ASP A 159 15.02 -3.29 35.38
N ALA A 160 14.43 -2.83 34.29
CA ALA A 160 13.70 -3.67 33.34
C ALA A 160 14.59 -4.27 32.24
N ALA A 161 15.86 -3.87 32.15
CA ALA A 161 16.73 -4.20 31.03
C ALA A 161 17.02 -5.69 30.81
N PRO A 162 17.31 -6.51 31.85
CA PRO A 162 17.49 -7.95 31.66
C PRO A 162 16.26 -8.60 31.06
N ARG A 163 15.08 -8.15 31.48
CA ARG A 163 13.80 -8.63 30.97
C ARG A 163 13.62 -8.26 29.50
N TYR A 164 13.94 -7.01 29.13
CA TYR A 164 13.91 -6.60 27.72
C TYR A 164 14.90 -7.37 26.85
N LEU A 165 16.13 -7.57 27.32
CA LEU A 165 17.13 -8.36 26.61
C LEU A 165 16.65 -9.81 26.41
N ARG A 166 16.16 -10.44 27.48
CA ARG A 166 15.60 -11.79 27.44
C ARG A 166 14.46 -11.89 26.44
N ARG A 167 13.51 -10.94 26.48
CA ARG A 167 12.40 -10.85 25.54
C ARG A 167 12.87 -10.63 24.10
N ASP A 168 13.88 -9.78 23.86
CA ASP A 168 14.44 -9.57 22.51
C ASP A 168 15.10 -10.84 21.97
N LEU A 169 15.86 -11.56 22.79
CA LEU A 169 16.43 -12.85 22.41
C LEU A 169 15.32 -13.87 22.07
N ALA A 170 14.29 -13.97 22.92
CA ALA A 170 13.14 -14.83 22.67
C ALA A 170 12.41 -14.45 21.36
N TRP A 171 12.24 -13.14 21.11
CA TRP A 171 11.66 -12.62 19.87
C TRP A 171 12.46 -13.04 18.64
N ARG A 172 13.79 -13.04 18.68
CA ARG A 172 14.63 -13.47 17.55
C ARG A 172 14.43 -14.94 17.22
N TYR A 173 14.33 -15.81 18.24
CA TYR A 173 13.98 -17.21 18.03
C TYR A 173 12.59 -17.37 17.42
N PHE A 174 11.61 -16.67 17.98
CA PHE A 174 10.24 -16.70 17.48
C PHE A 174 10.15 -16.21 16.03
N SER A 175 10.71 -15.04 15.73
CA SER A 175 10.74 -14.45 14.38
C SER A 175 11.46 -15.35 13.39
N GLY A 176 12.60 -15.95 13.77
CA GLY A 176 13.30 -16.95 12.97
C GLY A 176 12.44 -18.20 12.70
N ALA A 177 11.73 -18.69 13.72
CA ALA A 177 10.80 -19.82 13.57
C ALA A 177 9.64 -19.49 12.63
N VAL A 178 9.02 -18.31 12.79
CA VAL A 178 7.93 -17.83 11.93
C VAL A 178 8.41 -17.70 10.50
N ASN A 179 9.56 -17.03 10.27
CA ASN A 179 10.12 -16.85 8.94
C ASN A 179 10.39 -18.20 8.25
N ALA A 180 11.10 -19.11 8.92
CA ALA A 180 11.35 -20.45 8.38
C ALA A 180 10.03 -21.19 8.08
N TYR A 181 9.05 -21.11 8.99
CA TYR A 181 7.75 -21.75 8.83
C TYR A 181 6.97 -21.18 7.63
N ILE A 182 6.87 -19.87 7.47
CA ILE A 182 6.11 -19.28 6.37
C ILE A 182 6.75 -19.52 4.99
N TYR A 183 8.03 -19.88 4.94
CA TYR A 183 8.75 -20.31 3.74
C TYR A 183 8.76 -21.85 3.53
N GLY A 184 8.06 -22.60 4.40
CA GLY A 184 7.95 -24.05 4.28
C GLY A 184 9.15 -24.85 4.79
N HIS A 185 10.07 -24.21 5.52
CA HIS A 185 11.22 -24.85 6.18
C HIS A 185 10.86 -25.29 7.62
N ASP A 186 9.95 -26.26 7.72
CA ASP A 186 9.40 -26.77 8.98
C ASP A 186 10.46 -27.32 9.93
N SER A 187 11.44 -28.07 9.43
CA SER A 187 12.49 -28.63 10.30
C SER A 187 13.34 -27.52 10.95
N THR A 188 13.64 -26.48 10.18
CA THR A 188 14.36 -25.29 10.67
C THR A 188 13.53 -24.52 11.68
N ALA A 189 12.26 -24.27 11.38
CA ALA A 189 11.33 -23.60 12.28
C ALA A 189 11.16 -24.36 13.61
N LEU A 190 11.07 -25.69 13.55
CA LEU A 190 10.97 -26.57 14.71
C LEU A 190 12.22 -26.48 15.60
N GLY A 191 13.41 -26.36 14.99
CA GLY A 191 14.65 -26.09 15.70
C GLY A 191 14.58 -24.78 16.50
N TYR A 192 14.22 -23.67 15.85
CA TYR A 192 14.11 -22.37 16.51
C TYR A 192 13.12 -22.35 17.67
N VAL A 193 11.90 -22.88 17.47
CA VAL A 193 10.86 -22.83 18.51
C VAL A 193 11.16 -23.76 19.69
N ARG A 194 11.86 -24.89 19.47
CA ARG A 194 12.34 -25.75 20.57
C ARG A 194 13.44 -25.08 21.38
N CYS A 195 14.36 -24.39 20.72
CA CYS A 195 15.37 -23.58 21.42
C CYS A 195 14.71 -22.47 22.25
N MET A 196 13.67 -21.82 21.70
CA MET A 196 12.87 -20.84 22.44
C MET A 196 12.21 -21.48 23.67
N GLN A 197 11.50 -22.60 23.50
CA GLN A 197 10.83 -23.31 24.59
C GLN A 197 11.82 -23.69 25.71
N GLN A 198 13.01 -24.15 25.35
CA GLN A 198 14.02 -24.56 26.32
C GLN A 198 14.61 -23.38 27.11
N ARG A 199 14.83 -22.23 26.46
CA ARG A 199 15.58 -21.10 27.03
C ARG A 199 14.70 -19.99 27.59
N TYR A 200 13.55 -19.78 26.98
CA TYR A 200 12.61 -18.70 27.25
C TYR A 200 11.16 -19.22 27.35
N PRO A 201 10.88 -20.25 28.19
CA PRO A 201 9.56 -20.86 28.27
C PRO A 201 8.44 -19.87 28.63
N GLU A 202 8.75 -18.87 29.47
CA GLU A 202 7.81 -17.80 29.84
C GLU A 202 7.47 -16.83 28.70
N GLU A 203 8.29 -16.73 27.66
CA GLU A 203 8.04 -15.86 26.50
C GLU A 203 7.31 -16.58 25.36
N MET A 204 6.98 -17.88 25.53
CA MET A 204 6.29 -18.67 24.50
C MET A 204 4.93 -18.11 24.09
N GLU A 205 4.31 -17.26 24.91
CA GLU A 205 3.00 -16.66 24.65
C GLU A 205 3.07 -15.17 24.27
N SER A 206 4.27 -14.59 24.12
CA SER A 206 4.46 -13.12 24.11
C SER A 206 4.29 -12.41 22.76
N PHE A 207 4.24 -13.12 21.63
CA PHE A 207 4.54 -12.54 20.29
C PHE A 207 3.43 -12.67 19.23
N GLY A 208 2.16 -12.75 19.63
CA GLY A 208 1.03 -12.92 18.71
C GLY A 208 0.60 -14.37 18.61
N THR A 209 0.83 -15.05 17.48
CA THR A 209 0.76 -16.52 17.45
C THR A 209 1.75 -17.05 18.47
N SER A 210 1.28 -17.81 19.46
CA SER A 210 2.20 -18.28 20.49
C SER A 210 3.23 -19.25 19.91
N GLY A 211 4.45 -19.18 20.40
CA GLY A 211 5.48 -20.18 20.15
C GLY A 211 4.98 -21.59 20.49
N ALA A 212 4.09 -21.74 21.47
CA ALA A 212 3.46 -23.02 21.79
C ALA A 212 2.54 -23.51 20.67
N ALA A 213 1.71 -22.63 20.10
CA ALA A 213 0.86 -22.96 18.96
C ALA A 213 1.69 -23.33 17.71
N LEU A 214 2.75 -22.57 17.43
CA LEU A 214 3.66 -22.86 16.32
C LEU A 214 4.40 -24.19 16.51
N LEU A 215 4.89 -24.48 17.71
CA LEU A 215 5.51 -25.77 18.04
C LEU A 215 4.55 -26.94 17.84
N ALA A 216 3.30 -26.80 18.30
CA ALA A 216 2.28 -27.83 18.13
C ALA A 216 1.97 -28.10 16.64
N GLU A 217 1.86 -27.04 15.84
CA GLU A 217 1.64 -27.16 14.39
C GLU A 217 2.81 -27.83 13.66
N LEU A 218 4.05 -27.42 13.97
CA LEU A 218 5.25 -28.01 13.40
C LEU A 218 5.38 -29.50 13.77
N GLN A 219 5.04 -29.85 15.01
CA GLN A 219 5.03 -31.24 15.45
C GLN A 219 3.95 -32.05 14.72
N ARG A 220 2.74 -31.50 14.54
CA ARG A 220 1.67 -32.14 13.74
C ARG A 220 2.14 -32.44 12.32
N ARG A 221 2.75 -31.46 11.63
CA ARG A 221 3.24 -31.65 10.26
C ARG A 221 4.35 -32.69 10.16
N LYS A 222 5.25 -32.71 11.16
CA LYS A 222 6.27 -33.74 11.28
C LYS A 222 5.64 -35.13 11.41
N ASP A 223 4.68 -35.29 12.31
CA ASP A 223 4.02 -36.58 12.57
C ASP A 223 3.17 -37.03 11.38
N ALA A 224 2.59 -36.09 10.62
CA ALA A 224 1.85 -36.36 9.39
C ALA A 224 2.74 -36.65 8.16
N GLY A 225 4.06 -36.51 8.27
CA GLY A 225 4.98 -36.65 7.13
C GLY A 225 4.80 -35.56 6.06
N THR A 226 4.33 -34.38 6.47
CA THR A 226 4.14 -33.21 5.60
C THR A 226 5.16 -32.09 5.84
N ALA A 227 6.03 -32.26 6.83
CA ALA A 227 7.14 -31.34 7.10
C ALA A 227 8.04 -31.16 5.88
N ASP A 228 8.43 -29.92 5.59
CA ASP A 228 9.35 -29.51 4.52
C ASP A 228 8.90 -29.86 3.09
N ARG A 229 7.68 -30.38 2.89
CA ARG A 229 7.16 -30.75 1.56
C ARG A 229 7.19 -29.59 0.56
N TYR A 230 7.13 -28.36 1.05
CA TYR A 230 7.10 -27.13 0.24
C TYR A 230 8.44 -26.40 0.13
N ALA A 231 9.48 -26.83 0.87
CA ALA A 231 10.79 -26.19 0.83
C ALA A 231 11.49 -26.29 -0.54
N ALA A 232 11.17 -27.33 -1.33
CA ALA A 232 11.84 -27.63 -2.60
C ALA A 232 11.19 -27.02 -3.84
N GLY A 233 9.92 -26.58 -3.75
CA GLY A 233 9.17 -26.06 -4.89
C GLY A 233 9.18 -24.54 -5.02
N GLY A 234 9.68 -23.84 -3.99
CA GLY A 234 9.41 -22.41 -3.80
C GLY A 234 7.93 -22.18 -3.49
N LEU A 235 7.63 -21.49 -2.41
CA LEU A 235 6.35 -20.79 -2.28
C LEU A 235 6.42 -19.59 -3.22
N GLY A 236 6.36 -19.89 -4.52
CA GLY A 236 6.49 -18.90 -5.58
C GLY A 236 5.25 -18.02 -5.59
N ASP A 237 5.46 -16.75 -5.92
CA ASP A 237 4.42 -15.79 -6.32
C ASP A 237 3.63 -16.24 -7.58
N ASP A 238 3.81 -17.49 -8.01
CA ASP A 238 3.08 -18.12 -9.08
C ASP A 238 1.65 -18.37 -8.61
N SER A 239 0.81 -17.37 -8.89
CA SER A 239 -0.66 -17.43 -8.91
C SER A 239 -1.26 -18.61 -9.71
N THR A 240 -0.43 -19.48 -10.30
CA THR A 240 -0.88 -20.63 -11.08
C THR A 240 -1.42 -21.72 -10.14
N PRO A 241 -2.71 -22.08 -10.23
CA PRO A 241 -3.28 -23.13 -9.39
C PRO A 241 -2.57 -24.47 -9.59
N GLN A 242 -2.16 -25.11 -8.50
CA GLN A 242 -1.49 -26.42 -8.52
C GLN A 242 -2.49 -27.54 -8.20
N TYR A 243 -3.51 -27.68 -9.03
CA TYR A 243 -4.50 -28.74 -8.84
C TYR A 243 -3.93 -30.14 -9.17
N PRO A 244 -4.36 -31.20 -8.46
CA PRO A 244 -4.00 -32.57 -8.79
C PRO A 244 -4.49 -32.96 -10.20
N ASN A 245 -3.80 -33.91 -10.82
CA ASN A 245 -4.22 -34.42 -12.13
C ASN A 245 -5.67 -34.93 -12.09
N GLY A 246 -6.48 -34.44 -13.04
CA GLY A 246 -7.90 -34.80 -13.14
C GLY A 246 -8.82 -34.12 -12.13
N PHE A 247 -8.34 -33.10 -11.38
CA PHE A 247 -9.14 -32.35 -10.41
C PHE A 247 -10.50 -31.94 -10.98
N GLU A 248 -10.56 -31.47 -12.22
CA GLU A 248 -11.82 -31.05 -12.86
C GLU A 248 -12.91 -32.12 -12.93
N THR A 249 -12.51 -33.39 -13.02
CA THR A 249 -13.42 -34.54 -13.10
C THR A 249 -13.86 -35.06 -11.73
N TRP A 250 -13.33 -34.52 -10.64
CA TRP A 250 -13.70 -34.93 -9.29
C TRP A 250 -15.12 -34.45 -8.94
N THR A 251 -15.80 -35.22 -8.09
CA THR A 251 -17.05 -34.80 -7.46
C THR A 251 -16.86 -33.53 -6.65
N THR A 252 -17.87 -32.65 -6.58
CA THR A 252 -17.82 -31.41 -5.79
C THR A 252 -17.35 -31.64 -4.35
N SER A 253 -17.89 -32.62 -3.64
CA SER A 253 -17.49 -32.92 -2.25
C SER A 253 -16.00 -33.24 -2.12
N ARG A 254 -15.45 -34.03 -3.06
CA ARG A 254 -14.02 -34.35 -3.10
C ARG A 254 -13.16 -33.13 -3.43
N LYS A 255 -13.62 -32.24 -4.31
CA LYS A 255 -12.94 -30.95 -4.58
C LYS A 255 -12.88 -30.10 -3.30
N VAL A 256 -14.02 -29.94 -2.61
CA VAL A 256 -14.13 -29.18 -1.35
C VAL A 256 -13.21 -29.74 -0.27
N GLU A 257 -13.27 -31.06 -0.02
CA GLU A 257 -12.44 -31.72 0.99
C GLU A 257 -10.95 -31.50 0.74
N TRP A 258 -10.49 -31.70 -0.50
CA TRP A 258 -9.10 -31.49 -0.85
C TRP A 258 -8.67 -30.02 -0.75
N LEU A 259 -9.51 -29.08 -1.18
CA LEU A 259 -9.21 -27.65 -1.07
C LEU A 259 -9.10 -27.22 0.40
N ILE A 260 -10.02 -27.66 1.26
CA ILE A 260 -9.96 -27.42 2.72
C ILE A 260 -8.71 -28.03 3.33
N ASP A 261 -8.33 -29.25 2.94
CA ASP A 261 -7.09 -29.86 3.41
C ASP A 261 -5.87 -29.03 2.99
N SER A 262 -5.89 -28.49 1.78
CA SER A 262 -4.80 -27.68 1.23
C SER A 262 -4.67 -26.28 1.84
N LEU A 263 -5.70 -25.79 2.57
CA LEU A 263 -5.71 -24.44 3.16
C LEU A 263 -4.57 -24.21 4.17
N GLU A 264 -4.05 -25.28 4.80
CA GLU A 264 -2.88 -25.17 5.69
C GLU A 264 -1.63 -24.66 4.97
N ASN A 265 -1.64 -24.62 3.64
CA ASN A 265 -0.51 -24.15 2.84
C ASN A 265 -0.73 -22.74 2.26
N VAL A 266 -1.85 -22.07 2.54
CA VAL A 266 -2.12 -20.69 2.09
C VAL A 266 -0.97 -19.77 2.50
N ASP A 267 -0.32 -19.10 1.56
CA ASP A 267 0.99 -18.45 1.72
C ASP A 267 1.02 -16.98 1.27
N ARG A 268 -0.15 -16.36 1.15
CA ARG A 268 -0.32 -14.94 0.85
C ARG A 268 0.44 -14.08 1.86
N ARG A 269 1.13 -13.05 1.34
CA ARG A 269 1.93 -12.10 2.12
C ARG A 269 1.14 -10.84 2.41
N GLN A 270 1.47 -10.17 3.50
CA GLN A 270 0.93 -8.84 3.79
C GLN A 270 1.48 -7.81 2.81
N TRP A 271 0.61 -6.99 2.24
CA TRP A 271 0.99 -5.92 1.31
C TRP A 271 1.05 -4.58 2.05
N SER A 272 2.22 -3.95 2.09
CA SER A 272 2.48 -2.67 2.79
C SER A 272 2.39 -2.75 4.32
N GLN A 273 2.68 -1.61 4.97
CA GLN A 273 2.62 -1.43 6.42
C GLN A 273 2.02 -0.05 6.74
N PRO A 274 0.90 0.04 7.48
CA PRO A 274 0.05 -1.09 7.85
C PRO A 274 -0.64 -1.65 6.59
N GLY A 275 -0.94 -2.94 6.59
CA GLY A 275 -1.57 -3.59 5.44
C GLY A 275 -2.20 -4.93 5.80
N GLY A 276 -3.04 -5.45 4.91
CA GLY A 276 -3.73 -6.71 5.10
C GLY A 276 -3.07 -7.87 4.36
N VAL A 277 -3.50 -9.07 4.69
CA VAL A 277 -3.18 -10.30 3.95
C VAL A 277 -4.36 -10.65 3.07
N ASP A 278 -4.15 -10.58 1.76
CA ASP A 278 -5.13 -10.94 0.73
C ASP A 278 -5.25 -12.47 0.60
N LEU A 279 -5.94 -13.10 1.56
CA LEU A 279 -6.24 -14.53 1.54
C LEU A 279 -7.22 -14.91 0.42
N ALA A 280 -8.11 -14.00 0.04
CA ALA A 280 -9.13 -14.24 -0.98
C ALA A 280 -8.54 -14.50 -2.37
N ASN A 281 -7.35 -13.94 -2.65
CA ASN A 281 -6.64 -14.13 -3.90
C ASN A 281 -5.70 -15.34 -3.91
N ASP A 282 -5.74 -16.19 -2.88
CA ASP A 282 -5.13 -17.49 -2.92
C ASP A 282 -5.96 -18.46 -3.78
N TRP A 283 -5.32 -19.18 -4.72
CA TRP A 283 -6.05 -20.06 -5.66
C TRP A 283 -6.83 -21.18 -4.96
N ARG A 284 -6.45 -21.59 -3.74
CA ARG A 284 -7.21 -22.58 -2.95
C ARG A 284 -8.50 -21.98 -2.41
N VAL A 285 -8.41 -20.75 -1.91
CA VAL A 285 -9.56 -19.98 -1.44
C VAL A 285 -10.48 -19.65 -2.62
N GLN A 286 -9.92 -19.21 -3.75
CA GLN A 286 -10.69 -19.00 -4.98
C GLN A 286 -11.39 -20.27 -5.47
N GLY A 287 -10.71 -21.42 -5.44
CA GLY A 287 -11.33 -22.70 -5.82
C GLY A 287 -12.54 -23.05 -4.94
N LEU A 288 -12.52 -22.73 -3.64
CA LEU A 288 -13.67 -22.90 -2.76
C LEU A 288 -14.79 -21.90 -3.09
N VAL A 289 -14.44 -20.65 -3.37
CA VAL A 289 -15.39 -19.60 -3.78
C VAL A 289 -16.07 -19.96 -5.11
N GLU A 290 -15.32 -20.51 -6.07
CA GLU A 290 -15.84 -20.96 -7.37
C GLU A 290 -16.80 -22.14 -7.24
N ILE A 291 -16.61 -23.03 -6.26
CA ILE A 291 -17.57 -24.10 -5.96
C ILE A 291 -18.88 -23.51 -5.43
N GLY A 292 -18.82 -22.42 -4.63
CA GLY A 292 -19.98 -21.70 -4.13
C GLY A 292 -20.70 -22.40 -2.98
N ASP A 293 -22.03 -22.24 -2.93
CA ASP A 293 -22.94 -22.75 -1.90
C ASP A 293 -22.66 -24.21 -1.42
N PRO A 294 -22.34 -25.19 -2.29
CA PRO A 294 -22.00 -26.55 -1.86
C PRO A 294 -20.80 -26.67 -0.89
N ALA A 295 -19.88 -25.70 -0.88
CA ALA A 295 -18.73 -25.70 0.03
C ALA A 295 -19.07 -25.18 1.43
N VAL A 296 -20.15 -24.39 1.59
CA VAL A 296 -20.46 -23.63 2.82
C VAL A 296 -20.54 -24.52 4.06
N PRO A 297 -21.26 -25.67 4.07
CA PRO A 297 -21.35 -26.50 5.27
C PRO A 297 -19.99 -26.97 5.79
N ALA A 298 -19.11 -27.43 4.90
CA ALA A 298 -17.77 -27.92 5.27
C ALA A 298 -16.86 -26.77 5.75
N LEU A 299 -17.01 -25.58 5.18
CA LEU A 299 -16.27 -24.40 5.62
C LEU A 299 -16.71 -23.93 7.01
N ILE A 300 -18.01 -23.99 7.33
CA ILE A 300 -18.51 -23.68 8.68
C ILE A 300 -17.87 -24.62 9.72
N ASP A 301 -17.81 -25.91 9.43
CA ASP A 301 -17.17 -26.88 10.33
C ASP A 301 -15.65 -26.63 10.44
N THR A 302 -15.02 -26.24 9.33
CA THR A 302 -13.60 -25.83 9.32
C THR A 302 -13.35 -24.63 10.23
N ILE A 303 -14.19 -23.59 10.15
CA ILE A 303 -14.12 -22.40 10.99
C ILE A 303 -14.23 -22.79 12.47
N GLU A 304 -15.14 -23.69 12.83
CA GLU A 304 -15.35 -24.07 14.23
C GLU A 304 -14.21 -24.94 14.78
N PHE A 305 -13.79 -25.95 14.03
CA PHE A 305 -13.05 -27.07 14.58
C PHE A 305 -11.58 -27.14 14.14
N ASP A 306 -11.22 -26.62 12.96
CA ASP A 306 -9.85 -26.75 12.45
C ASP A 306 -8.87 -25.98 13.36
N LYS A 307 -7.69 -26.54 13.64
CA LYS A 307 -6.68 -25.93 14.52
C LYS A 307 -5.36 -25.65 13.80
N ARG A 308 -5.28 -26.01 12.52
CA ARG A 308 -4.08 -25.88 11.70
C ARG A 308 -3.80 -24.41 11.42
N LEU A 309 -2.53 -24.11 11.16
CA LEU A 309 -2.08 -22.81 10.72
C LEU A 309 -1.85 -22.84 9.20
N THR A 310 -2.07 -21.69 8.56
CA THR A 310 -1.65 -21.43 7.16
C THR A 310 -0.14 -21.14 7.12
N ARG A 311 0.39 -20.75 5.97
CA ARG A 311 1.74 -20.16 5.77
C ARG A 311 1.70 -18.64 5.61
N SER A 312 0.52 -18.03 5.77
CA SER A 312 0.31 -16.59 5.74
C SER A 312 0.52 -15.98 7.12
N MET A 313 1.07 -14.77 7.13
CA MET A 313 1.36 -14.05 8.37
C MET A 313 0.90 -12.59 8.25
N HIS A 314 0.18 -12.15 9.27
CA HIS A 314 -0.22 -10.77 9.48
C HIS A 314 0.57 -10.15 10.63
N TYR A 315 0.91 -8.87 10.49
CA TYR A 315 1.61 -8.09 11.51
C TYR A 315 1.33 -6.60 11.29
N TRP A 316 1.22 -5.82 12.36
CA TRP A 316 0.81 -4.42 12.23
C TRP A 316 1.86 -3.55 11.51
N ARG A 317 3.08 -3.56 12.04
CA ARG A 317 4.27 -2.85 11.55
C ARG A 317 5.43 -3.80 11.68
N ASP A 318 6.43 -3.72 10.80
CA ASP A 318 7.62 -4.55 10.95
C ASP A 318 8.21 -4.42 12.37
N PHE A 319 8.21 -3.22 12.94
CA PHE A 319 8.76 -2.93 14.28
C PHE A 319 7.93 -3.40 15.46
N ALA A 320 6.69 -3.86 15.25
CA ALA A 320 5.96 -4.54 16.30
C ALA A 320 6.54 -5.95 16.50
N GLN A 321 6.69 -6.41 17.75
CA GLN A 321 7.08 -7.80 18.06
C GLN A 321 5.89 -8.78 17.98
N SER A 322 4.82 -8.44 17.26
CA SER A 322 3.68 -9.34 17.06
C SER A 322 3.72 -9.93 15.64
N ARG A 323 3.66 -11.26 15.53
CA ARG A 323 3.39 -11.98 14.29
C ARG A 323 2.22 -12.92 14.50
N TYR A 324 1.20 -12.79 13.68
CA TYR A 324 0.06 -13.71 13.65
C TYR A 324 0.17 -14.55 12.39
N ILE A 325 0.59 -15.80 12.53
CA ILE A 325 0.39 -16.82 11.51
C ILE A 325 -1.11 -17.10 11.47
N LEU A 326 -1.73 -16.82 10.33
CA LEU A 326 -3.18 -16.91 10.19
C LEU A 326 -3.61 -18.38 10.21
N SER A 327 -4.73 -18.66 10.87
CA SER A 327 -5.28 -20.01 11.00
C SER A 327 -6.03 -20.44 9.74
N VAL A 328 -6.16 -21.76 9.54
CA VAL A 328 -7.01 -22.30 8.47
C VAL A 328 -8.47 -21.86 8.61
N ARG A 329 -8.94 -21.61 9.84
CA ARG A 329 -10.25 -21.04 10.12
C ARG A 329 -10.46 -19.69 9.45
N GLU A 330 -9.42 -18.86 9.45
CA GLU A 330 -9.47 -17.52 8.86
C GLU A 330 -9.56 -17.58 7.34
N ALA A 331 -8.78 -18.45 6.69
CA ALA A 331 -8.90 -18.69 5.25
C ALA A 331 -10.29 -19.27 4.88
N ALA A 332 -10.83 -20.18 5.69
CA ALA A 332 -12.18 -20.73 5.51
C ALA A 332 -13.28 -19.67 5.70
N LEU A 333 -13.10 -18.76 6.67
CA LEU A 333 -13.99 -17.62 6.89
C LEU A 333 -13.98 -16.67 5.67
N VAL A 334 -12.80 -16.33 5.16
CA VAL A 334 -12.66 -15.53 3.92
C VAL A 334 -13.40 -16.19 2.75
N ALA A 335 -13.23 -17.50 2.56
CA ALA A 335 -13.95 -18.23 1.52
C ALA A 335 -15.48 -18.14 1.70
N VAL A 336 -16.00 -18.38 2.91
CA VAL A 336 -17.44 -18.30 3.19
C VAL A 336 -17.99 -16.89 3.01
N MET A 337 -17.30 -15.85 3.51
CA MET A 337 -17.73 -14.47 3.33
C MET A 337 -17.79 -14.10 1.84
N SER A 338 -16.82 -14.55 1.04
CA SER A 338 -16.83 -14.35 -0.41
C SER A 338 -17.88 -15.20 -1.15
N ILE A 339 -18.23 -16.40 -0.68
CA ILE A 339 -19.35 -17.18 -1.28
C ILE A 339 -20.69 -16.51 -0.97
N LEU A 340 -20.89 -16.11 0.28
CA LEU A 340 -22.16 -15.56 0.77
C LEU A 340 -22.31 -14.07 0.44
N GLN A 341 -21.21 -13.39 0.09
CA GLN A 341 -21.12 -11.95 -0.10
C GLN A 341 -21.63 -11.19 1.13
N LEU A 342 -21.08 -11.57 2.29
CA LEU A 342 -21.42 -11.00 3.59
C LEU A 342 -20.19 -10.78 4.43
N ASN A 343 -20.05 -9.57 4.97
CA ASN A 343 -19.05 -9.31 6.00
C ASN A 343 -19.50 -9.88 7.36
N LEU A 344 -18.76 -10.85 7.89
CA LEU A 344 -19.04 -11.50 9.17
C LEU A 344 -17.97 -11.23 10.23
N PHE A 345 -16.89 -10.55 9.83
CA PHE A 345 -15.81 -10.16 10.70
C PHE A 345 -15.20 -8.85 10.19
N GLU A 346 -15.24 -7.82 11.03
CA GLU A 346 -14.61 -6.54 10.74
C GLU A 346 -13.39 -6.36 11.65
N ALA A 347 -12.24 -6.08 11.04
CA ALA A 347 -11.03 -5.77 11.79
C ALA A 347 -11.14 -4.37 12.41
N HIS A 348 -11.05 -4.26 13.73
CA HIS A 348 -11.26 -2.98 14.42
C HIS A 348 -10.09 -2.00 14.31
N TYR A 349 -8.90 -2.49 14.00
CA TYR A 349 -7.68 -1.70 13.83
C TYR A 349 -6.69 -2.44 12.93
N THR A 350 -5.66 -1.73 12.46
CA THR A 350 -4.73 -2.22 11.43
C THR A 350 -3.84 -3.39 11.86
N GLY A 351 -3.89 -3.80 13.12
CA GLY A 351 -3.21 -4.99 13.65
C GLY A 351 -4.16 -6.13 14.01
N ASP A 352 -5.48 -5.93 13.82
CA ASP A 352 -6.51 -6.91 14.17
C ASP A 352 -6.66 -7.98 13.07
N ASN A 353 -6.99 -9.19 13.48
CA ASN A 353 -7.24 -10.32 12.59
C ASN A 353 -8.13 -11.37 13.26
N PHE A 354 -8.85 -12.17 12.47
CA PHE A 354 -9.77 -13.16 13.03
C PHE A 354 -9.05 -14.20 13.92
N THR A 355 -7.83 -14.61 13.53
CA THR A 355 -7.03 -15.58 14.30
C THR A 355 -6.71 -15.08 15.72
N SER A 356 -6.44 -13.79 15.92
CA SER A 356 -6.15 -13.24 17.25
C SER A 356 -7.34 -13.24 18.21
N HIS A 357 -8.58 -13.42 17.72
CA HIS A 357 -9.77 -13.55 18.57
C HIS A 357 -9.99 -14.98 19.10
N GLY A 358 -9.20 -15.94 18.60
CA GLY A 358 -9.12 -17.30 19.14
C GLY A 358 -10.35 -18.18 18.88
N ALA A 359 -10.36 -19.35 19.53
CA ALA A 359 -11.37 -20.39 19.27
C ALA A 359 -12.80 -20.04 19.72
N GLY A 360 -12.93 -19.16 20.72
CA GLY A 360 -14.23 -18.70 21.21
C GLY A 360 -14.99 -17.90 20.15
N ALA A 361 -14.32 -16.91 19.55
CA ALA A 361 -14.89 -16.12 18.46
C ALA A 361 -15.19 -16.99 17.23
N ALA A 362 -14.31 -17.94 16.91
CA ALA A 362 -14.54 -18.86 15.79
C ALA A 362 -15.83 -19.69 15.95
N LYS A 363 -16.11 -20.21 17.15
CA LYS A 363 -17.37 -20.90 17.45
C LYS A 363 -18.59 -19.99 17.32
N GLN A 364 -18.49 -18.74 17.76
CA GLN A 364 -19.59 -17.78 17.65
C GLN A 364 -19.91 -17.45 16.19
N VAL A 365 -18.88 -17.23 15.37
CA VAL A 365 -19.05 -16.99 13.93
C VAL A 365 -19.63 -18.22 13.23
N ALA A 366 -19.13 -19.42 13.52
CA ALA A 366 -19.69 -20.66 12.98
C ALA A 366 -21.17 -20.86 13.37
N ALA A 367 -21.55 -20.55 14.62
CA ALA A 367 -22.95 -20.63 15.06
C ALA A 367 -23.85 -19.66 14.28
N LYS A 368 -23.43 -18.38 14.13
CA LYS A 368 -24.15 -17.39 13.31
C LYS A 368 -24.28 -17.85 11.85
N LEU A 369 -23.22 -18.44 11.30
CA LEU A 369 -23.22 -18.98 9.95
C LEU A 369 -24.19 -20.15 9.78
N ARG A 370 -24.29 -21.06 10.76
CA ARG A 370 -25.28 -22.14 10.71
C ARG A 370 -26.70 -21.62 10.76
N GLU A 371 -26.97 -20.65 11.62
CA GLU A 371 -28.28 -20.00 11.70
C GLU A 371 -28.64 -19.31 10.38
N TYR A 372 -27.69 -18.54 9.82
CA TYR A 372 -27.84 -17.91 8.52
C TYR A 372 -28.10 -18.94 7.42
N TRP A 373 -27.28 -20.00 7.36
CA TRP A 373 -27.38 -21.03 6.33
C TRP A 373 -28.66 -21.84 6.43
N ALA A 374 -29.14 -22.14 7.64
CA ALA A 374 -30.41 -22.82 7.86
C ALA A 374 -31.61 -21.95 7.41
N THR A 375 -31.52 -20.63 7.61
CA THR A 375 -32.58 -19.69 7.23
C THR A 375 -32.59 -19.41 5.73
N TRP A 376 -31.41 -19.23 5.13
CA TRP A 376 -31.26 -18.62 3.81
C TRP A 376 -30.54 -19.47 2.77
N GLY A 377 -29.89 -20.56 3.18
CA GLY A 377 -29.07 -21.40 2.30
C GLY A 377 -29.86 -22.17 1.24
N ALA A 378 -31.18 -22.30 1.41
CA ALA A 378 -32.06 -22.91 0.41
C ALA A 378 -32.45 -21.93 -0.73
N LEU A 379 -32.30 -20.62 -0.51
CA LEU A 379 -32.57 -19.62 -1.54
C LEU A 379 -31.38 -19.53 -2.50
N SER A 380 -31.67 -19.30 -3.78
CA SER A 380 -30.60 -18.93 -4.71
C SER A 380 -29.97 -17.60 -4.31
N PHE A 381 -28.71 -17.40 -4.70
CA PHE A 381 -27.96 -16.22 -4.30
C PHE A 381 -28.69 -14.87 -4.55
N PRO A 382 -29.28 -14.59 -5.74
CA PRO A 382 -30.01 -13.33 -5.95
C PRO A 382 -31.27 -13.20 -5.08
N GLU A 383 -32.00 -14.31 -4.84
CA GLU A 383 -33.18 -14.30 -3.95
C GLU A 383 -32.78 -14.00 -2.51
N ARG A 384 -31.62 -14.53 -2.08
CA ARG A 384 -31.06 -14.28 -0.76
C ARG A 384 -30.77 -12.80 -0.55
N MET A 385 -30.04 -12.18 -1.48
CA MET A 385 -29.71 -10.75 -1.42
C MET A 385 -30.97 -9.89 -1.48
N MET A 386 -31.92 -10.21 -2.37
CA MET A 386 -33.17 -9.49 -2.46
C MET A 386 -34.00 -9.58 -1.17
N THR A 387 -34.00 -10.75 -0.52
CA THR A 387 -34.70 -10.94 0.75
C THR A 387 -34.05 -10.14 1.87
N LEU A 388 -32.71 -10.04 1.90
CA LEU A 388 -32.00 -9.18 2.84
C LEU A 388 -32.38 -7.70 2.66
N LEU A 389 -32.43 -7.21 1.42
CA LEU A 389 -32.82 -5.83 1.12
C LEU A 389 -34.26 -5.47 1.53
N GLN A 390 -35.16 -6.44 1.50
CA GLN A 390 -36.57 -6.22 1.87
C GLN A 390 -36.87 -6.46 3.35
N SER A 391 -35.93 -7.06 4.09
CA SER A 391 -36.13 -7.38 5.50
C SER A 391 -35.92 -6.13 6.37
N PRO A 392 -36.92 -5.70 7.16
CA PRO A 392 -36.83 -4.48 7.97
C PRO A 392 -35.83 -4.60 9.12
N ASP A 393 -35.45 -5.82 9.51
CA ASP A 393 -34.50 -6.09 10.59
C ASP A 393 -33.06 -6.27 10.09
N THR A 394 -32.81 -6.05 8.80
CA THR A 394 -31.47 -6.17 8.22
C THR A 394 -30.61 -4.97 8.61
N ASP A 395 -29.44 -5.26 9.17
CA ASP A 395 -28.45 -4.26 9.51
C ASP A 395 -27.95 -3.49 8.26
N ALA A 396 -27.64 -2.21 8.44
CA ALA A 396 -27.37 -1.28 7.34
C ALA A 396 -26.14 -1.69 6.50
N ASP A 397 -25.11 -2.28 7.11
CA ASP A 397 -23.93 -2.76 6.39
C ASP A 397 -24.26 -3.98 5.52
N LYS A 398 -25.15 -4.86 6.01
CA LYS A 398 -25.64 -6.01 5.24
C LYS A 398 -26.51 -5.59 4.06
N LEU A 399 -27.24 -4.47 4.18
CA LEU A 399 -27.98 -3.89 3.07
C LEU A 399 -27.02 -3.40 1.96
N LEU A 400 -25.89 -2.80 2.34
CA LEU A 400 -24.88 -2.37 1.37
C LEU A 400 -24.22 -3.58 0.70
N ASP A 401 -23.78 -4.58 1.48
CA ASP A 401 -23.23 -5.84 0.96
C ASP A 401 -24.20 -6.51 -0.03
N ALA A 402 -25.48 -6.61 0.33
CA ALA A 402 -26.51 -7.19 -0.54
C ALA A 402 -26.75 -6.37 -1.82
N SER A 403 -26.67 -5.04 -1.73
CA SER A 403 -26.81 -4.14 -2.87
C SER A 403 -25.68 -4.30 -3.88
N VAL A 404 -24.45 -4.37 -3.37
CA VAL A 404 -23.27 -4.63 -4.21
C VAL A 404 -23.39 -6.02 -4.86
N ALA A 405 -23.65 -7.05 -4.07
CA ALA A 405 -23.78 -8.42 -4.55
C ALA A 405 -24.77 -8.56 -5.71
N LEU A 406 -25.90 -7.83 -5.66
CA LEU A 406 -26.88 -7.79 -6.74
C LEU A 406 -26.42 -6.97 -7.94
N ALA A 407 -25.77 -5.83 -7.72
CA ALA A 407 -25.32 -4.94 -8.78
C ALA A 407 -24.18 -5.52 -9.63
N PHE A 408 -23.32 -6.36 -9.03
CA PHE A 408 -22.14 -6.95 -9.67
C PHE A 408 -22.20 -8.49 -9.71
N PRO A 409 -23.11 -9.08 -10.49
CA PRO A 409 -23.30 -10.53 -10.54
C PRO A 409 -22.04 -11.22 -11.07
N GLY A 410 -21.52 -12.18 -10.29
CA GLY A 410 -20.26 -12.86 -10.59
C GLY A 410 -19.01 -12.03 -10.28
N GLY A 411 -19.17 -10.83 -9.71
CA GLY A 411 -18.10 -10.07 -9.12
C GLY A 411 -17.44 -10.87 -8.00
N ARG A 412 -16.11 -10.98 -8.04
CA ARG A 412 -15.34 -11.58 -6.95
C ARG A 412 -15.08 -10.51 -5.89
N GLN A 413 -16.07 -10.20 -5.06
CA GLN A 413 -15.79 -9.40 -3.86
C GLN A 413 -14.92 -10.25 -2.93
N ALA A 414 -13.67 -9.83 -2.79
CA ALA A 414 -12.75 -10.37 -1.82
C ALA A 414 -13.08 -9.76 -0.45
N TYR A 415 -13.50 -10.59 0.49
CA TYR A 415 -13.63 -10.17 1.88
C TYR A 415 -12.32 -10.43 2.61
N GLY A 416 -11.93 -9.49 3.46
CA GLY A 416 -10.74 -9.57 4.27
C GLY A 416 -11.07 -9.81 5.73
N THR A 417 -10.18 -10.49 6.43
CA THR A 417 -10.17 -10.58 7.90
C THR A 417 -9.07 -9.71 8.52
N THR A 418 -8.38 -8.91 7.71
CA THR A 418 -7.35 -7.94 8.11
C THR A 418 -7.69 -6.60 7.47
N ILE A 419 -7.06 -5.49 7.89
CA ILE A 419 -7.30 -4.20 7.23
C ILE A 419 -6.55 -4.13 5.91
N TRP A 420 -7.29 -4.33 4.83
CA TRP A 420 -6.93 -3.89 3.49
C TRP A 420 -8.21 -3.31 2.88
N GLY A 421 -8.06 -2.30 2.03
CA GLY A 421 -9.20 -1.82 1.26
C GLY A 421 -9.78 -3.01 0.53
N SER A 422 -11.10 -3.24 0.64
CA SER A 422 -11.76 -4.25 -0.17
C SER A 422 -11.34 -4.03 -1.62
N ASN A 423 -10.60 -4.99 -2.18
CA ASN A 423 -10.19 -4.92 -3.56
C ASN A 423 -11.44 -5.21 -4.39
N TRP A 424 -12.16 -4.15 -4.73
CA TRP A 424 -13.14 -4.20 -5.80
C TRP A 424 -12.38 -4.49 -7.09
N ILE A 425 -12.47 -5.73 -7.56
CA ILE A 425 -12.07 -6.02 -8.92
C ILE A 425 -13.17 -5.44 -9.81
N GLU A 426 -12.86 -4.35 -10.51
CA GLU A 426 -13.77 -3.69 -11.44
C GLU A 426 -14.27 -4.69 -12.49
N PHE A 427 -15.54 -5.09 -12.37
CA PHE A 427 -16.23 -5.79 -13.44
C PHE A 427 -17.52 -5.05 -13.77
N ARG A 428 -17.44 -4.09 -14.69
CA ARG A 428 -18.61 -3.81 -15.53
C ARG A 428 -18.72 -4.96 -16.53
N THR A 429 -19.58 -5.93 -16.23
CA THR A 429 -19.93 -6.93 -17.25
C THR A 429 -20.67 -6.21 -18.38
N LYS A 430 -20.25 -6.38 -19.63
CA LYS A 430 -20.99 -5.82 -20.80
C LYS A 430 -22.40 -6.41 -20.96
N ARG A 431 -22.71 -7.48 -20.23
CA ARG A 431 -24.01 -8.16 -20.28
C ARG A 431 -25.00 -7.46 -19.35
N PRO A 432 -26.29 -7.38 -19.72
CA PRO A 432 -27.33 -6.94 -18.80
C PRO A 432 -27.32 -7.75 -17.51
N ASN A 433 -27.54 -7.09 -16.38
CA ASN A 433 -27.58 -7.75 -15.08
C ASN A 433 -28.88 -8.58 -14.96
N PRO A 434 -28.80 -9.91 -14.72
CA PRO A 434 -29.97 -10.78 -14.63
C PRO A 434 -30.93 -10.42 -13.49
N ALA A 435 -30.47 -9.69 -12.47
CA ALA A 435 -31.35 -9.22 -11.39
C ALA A 435 -32.43 -8.24 -11.90
N VAL A 436 -32.14 -7.49 -12.96
CA VAL A 436 -33.10 -6.55 -13.57
C VAL A 436 -34.34 -7.29 -14.11
N GLU A 437 -34.14 -8.37 -14.86
CA GLU A 437 -35.25 -9.16 -15.40
C GLU A 437 -35.95 -10.00 -14.33
N ARG A 438 -35.20 -10.46 -13.32
CA ARG A 438 -35.70 -11.38 -12.30
C ARG A 438 -36.66 -10.72 -11.31
N PHE A 439 -36.43 -9.47 -10.92
CA PHE A 439 -37.20 -8.79 -9.88
C PHE A 439 -38.04 -7.64 -10.46
N SER A 440 -39.32 -7.58 -10.07
CA SER A 440 -40.28 -6.61 -10.60
C SER A 440 -41.23 -6.00 -9.56
N ASN A 441 -41.20 -6.46 -8.30
CA ASN A 441 -42.04 -5.93 -7.24
C ASN A 441 -41.47 -6.25 -5.83
N PRO A 442 -40.68 -5.35 -5.22
CA PRO A 442 -40.03 -4.22 -5.88
C PRO A 442 -38.99 -4.70 -6.91
N THR A 443 -38.55 -3.81 -7.79
CA THR A 443 -37.36 -4.06 -8.63
C THR A 443 -36.10 -4.10 -7.75
N ALA A 444 -35.02 -4.71 -8.26
CA ALA A 444 -33.75 -4.70 -7.54
C ALA A 444 -33.23 -3.26 -7.31
N ALA A 445 -33.45 -2.36 -8.27
CA ALA A 445 -33.04 -0.96 -8.14
C ALA A 445 -33.86 -0.20 -7.09
N GLU A 446 -35.18 -0.41 -7.03
CA GLU A 446 -36.04 0.16 -5.98
C GLU A 446 -35.60 -0.28 -4.59
N ALA A 447 -35.29 -1.57 -4.42
CA ALA A 447 -34.83 -2.09 -3.14
C ALA A 447 -33.46 -1.53 -2.73
N ILE A 448 -32.52 -1.39 -3.67
CA ILE A 448 -31.21 -0.75 -3.41
C ILE A 448 -31.38 0.73 -3.05
N LEU A 449 -32.26 1.46 -3.75
CA LEU A 449 -32.52 2.87 -3.46
C LEU A 449 -33.15 3.04 -2.07
N SER A 450 -34.13 2.19 -1.71
CA SER A 450 -34.73 2.19 -0.37
C SER A 450 -33.67 1.92 0.71
N ALA A 451 -32.83 0.90 0.52
CA ALA A 451 -31.74 0.57 1.42
C ALA A 451 -30.74 1.72 1.61
N MET A 452 -30.42 2.46 0.53
CA MET A 452 -29.58 3.64 0.61
C MET A 452 -30.20 4.73 1.49
N ILE A 453 -31.49 4.99 1.34
CA ILE A 453 -32.23 5.98 2.13
C ILE A 453 -32.22 5.59 3.61
N ASP A 454 -32.54 4.34 3.93
CA ASP A 454 -32.59 3.85 5.30
C ASP A 454 -31.21 3.87 5.96
N HIS A 455 -30.16 3.40 5.25
CA HIS A 455 -28.79 3.45 5.74
C HIS A 455 -28.35 4.91 5.94
N SER A 456 -28.62 5.80 4.99
CA SER A 456 -28.26 7.22 5.13
C SER A 456 -28.89 7.91 6.34
N HIS A 457 -30.13 7.54 6.69
CA HIS A 457 -30.82 8.03 7.88
C HIS A 457 -30.25 7.47 9.21
N SER A 458 -29.50 6.38 9.19
CA SER A 458 -28.87 5.82 10.39
C SER A 458 -27.68 6.67 10.89
N PHE A 459 -27.07 7.45 9.99
CA PHE A 459 -25.94 8.32 10.33
C PHE A 459 -26.39 9.59 11.05
N LYS A 460 -25.79 9.83 12.23
CA LYS A 460 -26.03 11.05 13.01
C LYS A 460 -25.50 12.31 12.34
N ASP A 461 -24.37 12.21 11.65
CA ASP A 461 -23.73 13.31 10.95
C ASP A 461 -23.91 13.14 9.44
N ALA A 462 -24.70 14.03 8.84
CA ALA A 462 -24.93 14.09 7.40
C ALA A 462 -23.65 14.31 6.60
N ASN A 463 -22.60 14.78 7.25
CA ASN A 463 -21.33 15.21 6.69
C ASN A 463 -20.17 14.30 7.06
N SER A 464 -20.43 13.16 7.73
CA SER A 464 -19.40 12.18 8.03
C SER A 464 -18.83 11.55 6.75
N ALA A 465 -17.52 11.32 6.73
CA ALA A 465 -16.84 10.68 5.60
C ALA A 465 -17.38 9.26 5.32
N GLU A 466 -17.81 8.57 6.38
CA GLU A 466 -18.42 7.25 6.32
C GLU A 466 -19.75 7.26 5.56
N ARG A 467 -20.69 8.15 5.93
CA ARG A 467 -21.95 8.32 5.21
C ARG A 467 -21.73 8.64 3.73
N ILE A 468 -20.77 9.52 3.42
CA ILE A 468 -20.46 9.90 2.03
C ILE A 468 -20.01 8.67 1.24
N ALA A 469 -19.09 7.88 1.79
CA ALA A 469 -18.60 6.66 1.14
C ALA A 469 -19.73 5.64 0.92
N VAL A 470 -20.62 5.47 1.90
CA VAL A 470 -21.77 4.57 1.80
C VAL A 470 -22.75 5.02 0.72
N GLU A 471 -23.16 6.29 0.70
CA GLU A 471 -24.07 6.82 -0.32
C GLU A 471 -23.49 6.72 -1.74
N GLU A 472 -22.20 7.02 -1.91
CA GLU A 472 -21.52 6.87 -3.20
C GLU A 472 -21.46 5.40 -3.65
N ALA A 473 -21.25 4.46 -2.72
CA ALA A 473 -21.27 3.03 -3.01
C ALA A 473 -22.65 2.54 -3.49
N TYR A 474 -23.74 2.99 -2.85
CA TYR A 474 -25.11 2.67 -3.30
C TYR A 474 -25.42 3.22 -4.69
N VAL A 475 -25.02 4.47 -4.98
CA VAL A 475 -25.18 5.06 -6.32
C VAL A 475 -24.39 4.29 -7.38
N GLN A 476 -23.18 3.85 -7.04
CA GLN A 476 -22.41 2.96 -7.90
C GLN A 476 -23.15 1.63 -8.14
N CYS A 477 -23.80 1.06 -7.13
CA CYS A 477 -24.61 -0.15 -7.28
C CYS A 477 -25.80 0.07 -8.23
N LEU A 478 -26.55 1.17 -8.07
CA LEU A 478 -27.69 1.50 -8.93
C LEU A 478 -27.27 1.64 -10.41
N THR A 479 -26.19 2.36 -10.66
CA THR A 479 -25.68 2.56 -12.02
C THR A 479 -25.09 1.30 -12.63
N ALA A 480 -24.41 0.45 -11.83
CA ALA A 480 -23.87 -0.82 -12.29
C ALA A 480 -24.95 -1.87 -12.57
N LEU A 481 -26.04 -1.86 -11.80
CA LEU A 481 -27.22 -2.71 -12.04
C LEU A 481 -27.84 -2.43 -13.43
N GLY A 482 -27.83 -1.17 -13.86
CA GLY A 482 -28.27 -0.76 -15.21
C GLY A 482 -29.79 -0.81 -15.42
N ASP A 483 -30.58 -0.86 -14.35
CA ASP A 483 -32.04 -0.91 -14.40
C ASP A 483 -32.62 0.49 -14.65
N LYS A 484 -33.11 0.73 -15.87
CA LYS A 484 -33.62 2.06 -16.26
C LYS A 484 -35.00 2.40 -15.68
N ARG A 485 -35.68 1.44 -15.06
CA ARG A 485 -37.02 1.68 -14.49
C ARG A 485 -36.97 2.67 -13.32
N ILE A 486 -35.85 2.68 -12.57
CA ILE A 486 -35.64 3.54 -11.40
C ILE A 486 -35.45 5.04 -11.73
N VAL A 487 -35.35 5.40 -13.01
CA VAL A 487 -35.02 6.78 -13.43
C VAL A 487 -36.08 7.77 -12.97
N GLU A 488 -37.36 7.40 -12.98
CA GLU A 488 -38.45 8.26 -12.50
C GLU A 488 -38.29 8.55 -11.00
N GLU A 489 -38.03 7.53 -10.19
CA GLU A 489 -37.82 7.67 -8.74
C GLU A 489 -36.54 8.45 -8.41
N LEU A 490 -35.47 8.32 -9.21
CA LEU A 490 -34.26 9.12 -9.06
C LEU A 490 -34.52 10.61 -9.35
N ASN A 491 -35.25 10.91 -10.43
CA ASN A 491 -35.62 12.28 -10.78
C ASN A 491 -36.57 12.89 -9.74
N ASP A 492 -37.56 12.12 -9.25
CA ASP A 492 -38.43 12.52 -8.15
C ASP A 492 -37.62 12.80 -6.88
N GLY A 493 -36.67 11.92 -6.55
CA GLY A 493 -35.72 12.11 -5.45
C GLY A 493 -34.93 13.41 -5.58
N TYR A 494 -34.41 13.73 -6.77
CA TYR A 494 -33.71 14.99 -7.03
C TYR A 494 -34.56 16.23 -6.69
N HIS A 495 -35.84 16.21 -7.01
CA HIS A 495 -36.75 17.32 -6.70
C HIS A 495 -37.23 17.32 -5.24
N HIS A 496 -37.27 16.16 -4.58
CA HIS A 496 -37.76 16.00 -3.21
C HIS A 496 -36.70 16.29 -2.13
N PHE A 497 -35.45 15.88 -2.34
CA PHE A 497 -34.41 16.05 -1.33
C PHE A 497 -33.81 17.45 -1.37
N ASP A 498 -33.83 18.17 -0.24
CA ASP A 498 -33.22 19.51 -0.13
C ASP A 498 -31.68 19.48 -0.12
N HIS A 499 -31.08 18.35 0.28
CA HIS A 499 -29.65 18.24 0.46
C HIS A 499 -28.90 18.18 -0.89
N LEU A 500 -28.01 19.15 -1.14
CA LEU A 500 -27.30 19.29 -2.43
C LEU A 500 -26.56 18.02 -2.87
N ARG A 501 -25.94 17.29 -1.94
CA ARG A 501 -25.29 16.00 -2.23
C ARG A 501 -26.26 14.98 -2.80
N TRP A 502 -27.43 14.86 -2.19
CA TRP A 502 -28.45 13.91 -2.63
C TRP A 502 -28.95 14.28 -4.03
N LYS A 503 -29.21 15.56 -4.28
CA LYS A 503 -29.52 16.05 -5.63
C LYS A 503 -28.46 15.64 -6.64
N ARG A 504 -27.18 15.91 -6.36
CA ARG A 504 -26.06 15.52 -7.23
C ARG A 504 -26.03 14.02 -7.48
N LEU A 505 -26.12 13.21 -6.42
CA LEU A 505 -26.04 11.75 -6.48
C LEU A 505 -27.18 11.15 -7.32
N MET A 506 -28.42 11.56 -7.08
CA MET A 506 -29.60 11.09 -7.85
C MET A 506 -29.51 11.50 -9.32
N ALA A 507 -29.23 12.76 -9.59
CA ALA A 507 -29.09 13.29 -10.94
C ALA A 507 -27.95 12.59 -11.72
N THR A 508 -26.86 12.27 -11.02
CA THR A 508 -25.73 11.52 -11.58
C THR A 508 -26.13 10.09 -11.94
N ALA A 509 -26.84 9.40 -11.04
CA ALA A 509 -27.30 8.05 -11.27
C ALA A 509 -28.28 7.98 -12.45
N ALA A 510 -29.23 8.93 -12.54
CA ALA A 510 -30.16 9.05 -13.67
C ALA A 510 -29.42 9.27 -15.00
N TYR A 511 -28.41 10.17 -15.01
CA TYR A 511 -27.57 10.41 -16.19
C TYR A 511 -26.84 9.16 -16.65
N ASP A 512 -26.22 8.43 -15.72
CA ASP A 512 -25.51 7.18 -16.02
C ASP A 512 -26.47 6.07 -16.54
N LEU A 513 -27.76 6.16 -16.22
CA LEU A 513 -28.84 5.28 -16.73
C LEU A 513 -29.50 5.79 -18.03
N GLY A 514 -29.09 6.97 -18.52
CA GLY A 514 -29.48 7.51 -19.82
C GLY A 514 -30.42 8.72 -19.78
N ASP A 515 -30.72 9.29 -18.61
CA ASP A 515 -31.49 10.53 -18.47
C ASP A 515 -30.66 11.65 -17.84
N GLY A 516 -30.24 12.61 -18.66
CA GLY A 516 -29.42 13.74 -18.23
C GLY A 516 -30.18 14.96 -17.70
N THR A 517 -31.51 14.88 -17.56
CA THR A 517 -32.36 16.06 -17.32
C THR A 517 -32.03 16.75 -15.99
N CYS A 518 -32.18 16.05 -14.86
CA CYS A 518 -31.89 16.60 -13.53
C CYS A 518 -30.41 16.96 -13.34
N LEU A 519 -29.49 16.27 -14.03
CA LEU A 519 -28.07 16.63 -13.98
C LEU A 519 -27.78 17.92 -14.75
N GLY A 520 -28.44 18.13 -15.88
CA GLY A 520 -28.41 19.39 -16.61
C GLY A 520 -28.91 20.55 -15.75
N GLU A 521 -30.05 20.37 -15.08
CA GLU A 521 -30.62 21.36 -14.15
C GLU A 521 -29.68 21.64 -12.97
N TYR A 522 -29.12 20.61 -12.35
CA TYR A 522 -28.16 20.76 -11.24
C TYR A 522 -26.94 21.56 -11.68
N LEU A 523 -26.33 21.22 -12.81
CA LEU A 523 -25.14 21.91 -13.31
C LEU A 523 -25.46 23.35 -13.76
N GLN A 524 -26.65 23.57 -14.32
CA GLN A 524 -27.12 24.91 -14.66
C GLN A 524 -27.32 25.77 -13.40
N GLY A 525 -27.87 25.19 -12.33
CA GLY A 525 -28.03 25.87 -11.05
C GLY A 525 -26.69 26.21 -10.38
N VAL A 526 -25.66 25.38 -10.57
CA VAL A 526 -24.29 25.72 -10.15
C VAL A 526 -23.73 26.88 -10.99
N LEU A 527 -23.96 26.85 -12.30
CA LEU A 527 -23.46 27.86 -13.24
C LEU A 527 -24.11 29.23 -13.01
N ASP A 528 -25.41 29.30 -12.74
CA ASP A 528 -26.15 30.55 -12.49
C ASP A 528 -26.07 31.03 -11.03
N GLY A 529 -25.53 30.21 -10.13
CA GLY A 529 -25.36 30.51 -8.72
C GLY A 529 -26.58 30.25 -7.84
N SER A 530 -27.67 29.68 -8.38
CA SER A 530 -28.84 29.25 -7.59
C SER A 530 -28.54 28.05 -6.69
N ILE A 531 -27.53 27.24 -7.05
CA ILE A 531 -26.91 26.26 -6.15
C ILE A 531 -25.63 26.90 -5.61
N GLU A 532 -25.73 27.46 -4.41
CA GLU A 532 -24.59 28.12 -3.78
C GLU A 532 -23.48 27.13 -3.44
N LEU A 533 -22.32 27.40 -4.03
CA LEU A 533 -21.07 26.76 -3.66
C LEU A 533 -20.43 27.43 -2.40
N HIS A 534 -21.06 28.41 -1.76
CA HIS A 534 -20.35 29.32 -0.84
C HIS A 534 -19.86 28.76 0.51
N GLY A 535 -20.12 27.48 0.84
CA GLY A 535 -19.56 26.80 2.03
C GLY A 535 -18.09 26.34 1.92
N PHE A 536 -17.45 26.43 0.75
CA PHE A 536 -16.14 25.80 0.48
C PHE A 536 -14.90 26.38 1.19
N VAL A 537 -15.02 27.50 1.91
CA VAL A 537 -13.85 28.26 2.42
C VAL A 537 -13.60 28.04 3.91
N ASP A 538 -14.58 27.51 4.68
CA ASP A 538 -14.31 27.17 6.07
C ASP A 538 -13.50 25.87 6.16
N ARG A 539 -12.26 26.00 6.64
CA ARG A 539 -11.25 24.92 6.68
C ARG A 539 -11.65 23.74 7.55
N ARG A 540 -12.71 23.86 8.36
CA ARG A 540 -13.09 22.86 9.36
C ARG A 540 -14.14 21.86 8.88
N GLU A 541 -14.80 22.10 7.75
CA GLU A 541 -15.91 21.25 7.33
C GLU A 541 -15.51 20.37 6.14
N ALA A 542 -15.07 19.15 6.46
CA ALA A 542 -14.64 18.14 5.50
C ALA A 542 -15.70 17.86 4.42
N ALA A 543 -16.99 17.88 4.77
CA ALA A 543 -18.08 17.55 3.86
C ALA A 543 -18.25 18.50 2.67
N PHE A 544 -18.01 19.80 2.85
CA PHE A 544 -18.10 20.72 1.72
C PHE A 544 -17.08 20.35 0.66
N SER A 545 -15.83 20.01 1.03
CA SER A 545 -14.82 19.54 0.07
C SER A 545 -15.20 18.29 -0.74
N HIS A 546 -16.24 17.53 -0.36
CA HIS A 546 -16.71 16.39 -1.14
C HIS A 546 -17.64 16.80 -2.29
N GLU A 547 -18.48 17.81 -2.12
CA GLU A 547 -19.41 18.22 -3.19
C GLU A 547 -18.70 18.85 -4.39
N ALA A 548 -17.75 19.76 -4.15
CA ALA A 548 -16.90 20.27 -5.21
C ALA A 548 -16.11 19.14 -5.87
N ALA A 549 -15.53 18.23 -5.07
CA ALA A 549 -14.80 17.09 -5.64
C ALA A 549 -15.72 16.23 -6.52
N GLY A 550 -16.97 16.00 -6.10
CA GLY A 550 -18.00 15.34 -6.87
C GLY A 550 -18.31 16.07 -8.18
N ILE A 551 -18.51 17.39 -8.16
CA ILE A 551 -18.71 18.21 -9.36
C ILE A 551 -17.50 18.10 -10.30
N LEU A 552 -16.29 18.25 -9.77
CA LEU A 552 -15.06 18.16 -10.54
C LEU A 552 -14.94 16.79 -11.24
N LEU A 553 -15.24 15.69 -10.53
CA LEU A 553 -15.28 14.34 -11.10
C LEU A 553 -16.36 14.20 -12.19
N LEU A 554 -17.55 14.80 -11.99
CA LEU A 554 -18.62 14.81 -12.99
C LEU A 554 -18.23 15.53 -14.28
N LEU A 555 -17.61 16.71 -14.17
CA LEU A 555 -17.19 17.50 -15.32
C LEU A 555 -16.14 16.79 -16.19
N GLY A 556 -15.40 15.84 -15.62
CA GLY A 556 -14.48 14.98 -16.37
C GLY A 556 -15.14 13.95 -17.28
N ARG A 557 -16.43 13.64 -17.08
CA ARG A 557 -17.13 12.54 -17.79
C ARG A 557 -18.47 12.89 -18.44
N VAL A 558 -19.04 14.06 -18.14
CA VAL A 558 -20.39 14.46 -18.59
C VAL A 558 -20.31 15.39 -19.81
N ASP A 559 -21.08 15.08 -20.86
CA ASP A 559 -21.17 15.89 -22.09
C ASP A 559 -22.53 16.59 -22.26
N LEU A 560 -22.98 17.24 -21.19
CA LEU A 560 -24.15 18.12 -21.23
C LEU A 560 -23.71 19.56 -21.54
N ALA A 561 -24.60 20.37 -22.14
CA ALA A 561 -24.30 21.77 -22.42
C ALA A 561 -23.93 22.57 -21.15
N PRO A 562 -24.70 22.51 -20.04
CA PRO A 562 -24.31 23.16 -18.79
C PRO A 562 -22.96 22.65 -18.23
N ALA A 563 -22.62 21.38 -18.45
CA ALA A 563 -21.32 20.84 -18.03
C ALA A 563 -20.16 21.46 -18.83
N ARG A 564 -20.33 21.67 -20.13
CA ARG A 564 -19.33 22.33 -21.00
C ARG A 564 -19.15 23.80 -20.60
N GLU A 565 -20.26 24.50 -20.35
CA GLU A 565 -20.24 25.90 -19.91
C GLU A 565 -19.58 26.04 -18.53
N LEU A 566 -19.97 25.19 -17.56
CA LEU A 566 -19.36 25.19 -16.24
C LEU A 566 -17.86 24.87 -16.30
N ARG A 567 -17.42 23.95 -17.17
CA ARG A 567 -15.98 23.73 -17.39
C ARG A 567 -15.27 25.00 -17.84
N LEU A 568 -15.81 25.71 -18.84
CA LEU A 568 -15.21 26.96 -19.32
C LEU A 568 -15.16 28.03 -18.23
N GLU A 569 -16.23 28.15 -17.44
CA GLU A 569 -16.31 29.08 -16.32
C GLU A 569 -15.28 28.74 -15.23
N LEU A 570 -15.14 27.47 -14.88
CA LEU A 570 -14.13 26.99 -13.94
C LEU A 570 -12.70 27.12 -14.44
N LEU A 571 -12.46 27.22 -15.76
CA LEU A 571 -11.15 27.48 -16.33
C LEU A 571 -10.83 28.99 -16.41
N ASN A 572 -11.83 29.86 -16.27
CA ASN A 572 -11.67 31.30 -16.30
C ASN A 572 -11.20 31.83 -14.94
N HIS A 573 -9.96 32.27 -14.85
CA HIS A 573 -9.37 32.81 -13.61
C HIS A 573 -10.09 34.05 -13.02
N THR A 574 -10.93 34.72 -13.82
CA THR A 574 -11.76 35.85 -13.36
C THR A 574 -13.11 35.41 -12.79
N SER A 575 -13.49 34.14 -12.98
CA SER A 575 -14.71 33.56 -12.43
C SER A 575 -14.68 33.58 -10.89
N PRO A 576 -15.80 33.92 -10.22
CA PRO A 576 -15.93 33.73 -8.79
C PRO A 576 -15.81 32.25 -8.36
N LEU A 577 -16.07 31.31 -9.28
CA LEU A 577 -15.98 29.86 -9.02
C LEU A 577 -14.56 29.30 -9.13
N TYR A 578 -13.67 29.96 -9.89
CA TYR A 578 -12.31 29.47 -10.14
C TYR A 578 -11.51 29.30 -8.84
N ARG A 579 -11.48 30.32 -7.97
CA ARG A 579 -10.63 30.32 -6.78
C ARG A 579 -11.02 29.23 -5.76
N PRO A 580 -12.30 29.07 -5.37
CA PRO A 580 -12.72 27.96 -4.52
C PRO A 580 -12.38 26.59 -5.12
N MET A 581 -12.68 26.38 -6.40
CA MET A 581 -12.40 25.09 -7.06
C MET A 581 -10.90 24.80 -7.15
N ARG A 582 -10.09 25.80 -7.45
CA ARG A 582 -8.62 25.68 -7.46
C ARG A 582 -8.08 25.24 -6.11
N ASP A 583 -8.55 25.86 -5.03
CA ASP A 583 -8.04 25.57 -3.69
C ASP A 583 -8.42 24.15 -3.23
N ILE A 584 -9.62 23.68 -3.59
CA ILE A 584 -10.09 22.31 -3.37
C ILE A 584 -9.30 21.33 -4.22
N LEU A 585 -9.11 21.64 -5.49
CA LEU A 585 -8.36 20.81 -6.42
C LEU A 585 -6.94 20.59 -5.90
N LEU A 586 -6.22 21.65 -5.58
CA LEU A 586 -4.85 21.58 -5.07
C LEU A 586 -4.77 20.72 -3.80
N ARG A 587 -5.76 20.80 -2.92
CA ARG A 587 -5.85 19.96 -1.72
C ARG A 587 -6.11 18.48 -2.05
N ARG A 588 -6.90 18.19 -3.08
CA ARG A 588 -7.15 16.80 -3.51
C ARG A 588 -5.96 16.22 -4.26
N LEU A 589 -5.23 17.03 -5.04
CA LEU A 589 -4.05 16.59 -5.76
C LEU A 589 -2.85 16.30 -4.84
N SER A 590 -2.78 16.89 -3.63
CA SER A 590 -1.76 16.53 -2.64
C SER A 590 -2.00 15.15 -2.02
N MET A 591 -3.25 14.67 -2.01
CA MET A 591 -3.56 13.32 -1.56
C MET A 591 -3.10 12.31 -2.63
N TRP A 592 -2.15 11.44 -2.27
CA TRP A 592 -1.34 10.59 -3.16
C TRP A 592 -2.07 9.64 -4.13
N ARG A 593 -3.42 9.65 -4.22
CA ARG A 593 -4.23 8.72 -5.04
C ARG A 593 -5.53 9.33 -5.58
N SER A 594 -5.55 10.63 -5.88
CA SER A 594 -6.78 11.24 -6.36
C SER A 594 -7.18 10.69 -7.73
N SER A 595 -8.33 9.99 -7.79
CA SER A 595 -8.98 9.58 -9.05
C SER A 595 -9.34 10.78 -9.93
N PHE A 596 -9.40 11.98 -9.36
CA PHE A 596 -9.59 13.20 -10.15
C PHE A 596 -8.47 13.42 -11.16
N ALA A 597 -7.23 13.05 -10.81
CA ALA A 597 -6.10 13.17 -11.72
C ALA A 597 -6.25 12.29 -12.98
N ASP A 598 -7.18 11.33 -12.99
CA ASP A 598 -7.53 10.53 -14.16
C ASP A 598 -8.47 11.26 -15.16
N SER A 599 -8.98 12.45 -14.84
CA SER A 599 -9.89 13.21 -15.72
C SER A 599 -9.15 14.17 -16.65
N THR A 600 -9.60 14.30 -17.90
CA THR A 600 -9.06 15.31 -18.83
C THR A 600 -9.29 16.73 -18.32
N PHE A 601 -10.39 16.95 -17.61
CA PHE A 601 -10.69 18.23 -16.99
C PHE A 601 -9.64 18.63 -15.94
N ALA A 602 -9.05 17.68 -15.20
CA ALA A 602 -7.95 17.96 -14.28
C ALA A 602 -6.73 18.56 -15.00
N LEU A 603 -6.38 18.01 -16.15
CA LEU A 603 -5.28 18.50 -16.97
C LEU A 603 -5.57 19.91 -17.47
N ASP A 604 -6.79 20.14 -17.96
CA ASP A 604 -7.23 21.44 -18.46
C ASP A 604 -7.20 22.51 -17.36
N PHE A 605 -7.63 22.13 -16.16
CA PHE A 605 -7.62 23.01 -15.00
C PHE A 605 -6.20 23.33 -14.54
N LEU A 606 -5.32 22.33 -14.46
CA LEU A 606 -3.90 22.53 -14.19
C LEU A 606 -3.23 23.41 -15.25
N ALA A 607 -3.61 23.27 -16.51
CA ALA A 607 -3.13 24.11 -17.60
C ALA A 607 -3.54 25.57 -17.42
N SER A 608 -4.80 25.83 -17.04
CA SER A 608 -5.24 27.19 -16.71
C SER A 608 -4.43 27.77 -15.54
N MET A 609 -4.21 26.96 -14.50
CA MET A 609 -3.41 27.34 -13.33
C MET A 609 -1.94 27.62 -13.63
N LEU A 610 -1.35 27.07 -14.69
CA LEU A 610 0.01 27.43 -15.12
C LEU A 610 0.14 28.94 -15.38
N ASN A 611 -0.94 29.62 -15.72
CA ASN A 611 -0.98 31.08 -15.95
C ASN A 611 -1.29 31.90 -14.68
N ASP A 612 -1.72 31.27 -13.59
CA ASP A 612 -2.05 31.93 -12.32
C ASP A 612 -0.79 32.15 -11.48
N THR A 613 -0.26 33.37 -11.51
CA THR A 613 0.94 33.77 -10.74
C THR A 613 0.61 34.21 -9.31
N SER A 614 -0.66 34.11 -8.88
CA SER A 614 -1.05 34.52 -7.54
C SER A 614 -0.33 33.68 -6.47
N SER A 615 0.06 34.35 -5.38
CA SER A 615 0.68 33.68 -4.25
C SER A 615 -0.37 32.91 -3.45
N ARG A 616 -0.10 31.64 -3.14
CA ARG A 616 -0.95 30.87 -2.24
C ARG A 616 -0.56 31.15 -0.79
N LYS A 617 -1.38 31.92 -0.07
CA LYS A 617 -1.10 32.31 1.31
C LYS A 617 -0.89 31.08 2.19
N GLY A 618 0.34 30.92 2.69
CA GLY A 618 0.70 29.84 3.61
C GLY A 618 1.33 28.61 2.96
N SER A 619 1.45 28.53 1.63
CA SER A 619 2.21 27.44 0.98
C SER A 619 3.71 27.73 1.10
N LYS A 620 4.45 26.85 1.80
CA LYS A 620 5.90 26.96 1.99
C LYS A 620 6.55 25.63 1.66
N TRP A 621 7.62 25.72 0.89
CA TRP A 621 8.44 24.59 0.50
C TRP A 621 9.81 24.78 1.14
N SER A 622 10.36 23.71 1.69
CA SER A 622 11.72 23.71 2.21
C SER A 622 12.39 22.38 1.98
N VAL A 623 13.71 22.37 1.90
CA VAL A 623 14.50 21.15 1.85
C VAL A 623 15.31 21.01 3.13
N ASP A 624 15.29 19.81 3.69
CA ASP A 624 16.18 19.37 4.75
C ASP A 624 16.78 18.03 4.35
N SER A 625 18.10 17.98 4.20
CA SER A 625 18.82 16.86 3.57
C SER A 625 18.28 16.54 2.16
N ASP A 626 17.73 15.34 1.98
CA ASP A 626 17.13 14.75 0.79
C ASP A 626 15.59 14.74 0.85
N VAL A 627 14.98 15.42 1.83
CA VAL A 627 13.54 15.51 2.01
C VAL A 627 13.04 16.92 1.70
N VAL A 628 12.02 17.00 0.85
CA VAL A 628 11.25 18.22 0.57
C VAL A 628 10.04 18.25 1.48
N TRP A 629 9.99 19.26 2.34
CA TRP A 629 8.86 19.56 3.20
C TRP A 629 7.91 20.54 2.51
N ILE A 630 6.65 20.14 2.39
CA ILE A 630 5.58 20.88 1.72
C ILE A 630 4.56 21.26 2.79
N GLN A 631 4.53 22.54 3.18
CA GLN A 631 3.55 23.05 4.12
C GLN A 631 2.44 23.76 3.35
N GLU A 632 1.22 23.23 3.37
CA GLU A 632 0.06 23.79 2.67
C GLU A 632 -1.16 23.85 3.58
N SER A 633 -1.78 25.03 3.70
CA SER A 633 -3.05 25.20 4.42
C SER A 633 -3.07 24.73 5.89
N GLY A 634 -1.91 24.44 6.50
CA GLY A 634 -1.78 23.91 7.86
C GLY A 634 -1.43 22.43 7.91
N GLU A 635 -1.46 21.74 6.78
CA GLU A 635 -0.96 20.37 6.59
C GLU A 635 0.52 20.43 6.19
N THR A 636 1.30 19.44 6.63
CA THR A 636 2.71 19.26 6.25
C THR A 636 2.83 17.91 5.58
N ASP A 637 3.30 17.89 4.34
CA ASP A 637 3.65 16.69 3.59
C ASP A 637 5.18 16.64 3.40
N ALA A 638 5.69 15.45 3.07
CA ALA A 638 7.09 15.20 2.78
C ALA A 638 7.22 14.42 1.47
N ASP A 639 8.16 14.83 0.64
CA ASP A 639 8.48 14.15 -0.61
C ASP A 639 10.00 13.98 -0.75
N ASN A 640 10.44 13.05 -1.59
CA ASN A 640 11.85 12.89 -1.90
C ASN A 640 12.34 14.08 -2.73
N LEU A 641 13.55 14.56 -2.45
CA LEU A 641 14.18 15.59 -3.26
C LEU A 641 14.48 15.04 -4.66
N PRO A 642 13.94 15.67 -5.73
CA PRO A 642 14.22 15.21 -7.09
C PRO A 642 15.72 15.25 -7.41
N GLU A 643 16.19 14.29 -8.20
CA GLU A 643 17.60 14.18 -8.57
C GLU A 643 18.12 15.45 -9.26
N SER A 644 17.28 16.11 -10.08
CA SER A 644 17.64 17.38 -10.74
C SER A 644 17.86 18.56 -9.79
N LEU A 645 17.49 18.38 -8.52
CA LEU A 645 17.72 19.33 -7.43
C LEU A 645 18.72 18.81 -6.40
N SER A 646 19.33 17.63 -6.57
CA SER A 646 20.26 17.02 -5.60
C SER A 646 21.47 17.91 -5.26
N GLY A 647 21.92 18.74 -6.20
CA GLY A 647 22.93 19.79 -5.98
C GLY A 647 22.37 21.01 -5.21
N PRO A 648 22.96 21.42 -4.07
CA PRO A 648 22.53 22.60 -3.32
C PRO A 648 22.58 23.92 -4.12
N GLU A 649 23.43 24.00 -5.14
CA GLU A 649 23.55 25.12 -6.09
C GLU A 649 22.39 25.19 -7.09
N LEU A 650 21.71 24.07 -7.36
CA LEU A 650 20.56 23.99 -8.26
C LEU A 650 19.24 24.37 -7.58
N ARG A 651 19.23 24.37 -6.24
CA ARG A 651 18.02 24.63 -5.44
C ARG A 651 18.14 25.82 -4.48
N LYS A 652 16.99 26.30 -4.04
CA LYS A 652 16.77 27.21 -2.92
C LYS A 652 16.54 26.35 -1.68
N ARG A 653 16.94 26.85 -0.50
CA ARG A 653 16.64 26.15 0.76
C ARG A 653 15.15 26.20 1.12
N LYS A 654 14.49 27.31 0.79
CA LYS A 654 13.06 27.55 1.01
C LYS A 654 12.47 28.36 -0.14
N ALA A 655 11.19 28.15 -0.43
CA ALA A 655 10.42 28.96 -1.38
C ALA A 655 8.97 29.10 -0.91
N ALA A 656 8.32 30.23 -1.23
CA ALA A 656 6.87 30.30 -1.23
C ALA A 656 6.38 29.87 -2.61
N ALA A 657 5.39 28.97 -2.68
CA ALA A 657 4.85 28.52 -3.96
C ALA A 657 3.71 29.42 -4.44
N ARG A 658 3.76 29.79 -5.72
CA ARG A 658 2.65 30.37 -6.48
C ARG A 658 1.75 29.25 -6.99
N VAL A 659 0.54 29.59 -7.43
CA VAL A 659 -0.39 28.62 -8.01
C VAL A 659 0.23 27.91 -9.22
N CYS A 660 0.86 28.66 -10.13
CA CYS A 660 1.52 28.09 -11.30
C CYS A 660 2.68 27.15 -10.96
N ASP A 661 3.38 27.37 -9.84
CA ASP A 661 4.46 26.49 -9.39
C ASP A 661 3.90 25.13 -8.93
N LEU A 662 2.76 25.15 -8.20
CA LEU A 662 2.06 23.95 -7.79
C LEU A 662 1.46 23.20 -8.98
N ALA A 663 0.87 23.92 -9.94
CA ALA A 663 0.35 23.32 -11.17
C ALA A 663 1.45 22.59 -11.95
N GLY A 664 2.61 23.24 -12.11
CA GLY A 664 3.78 22.62 -12.74
C GLY A 664 4.28 21.38 -11.98
N TYR A 665 4.35 21.46 -10.64
CA TYR A 665 4.72 20.31 -9.80
C TYR A 665 3.74 19.13 -9.98
N TYR A 666 2.42 19.37 -9.91
CA TYR A 666 1.43 18.31 -10.10
C TYR A 666 1.41 17.74 -11.52
N LEU A 667 1.62 18.58 -12.54
CA LEU A 667 1.74 18.10 -13.93
C LEU A 667 2.94 17.15 -14.09
N ASN A 668 4.11 17.44 -13.50
CA ASN A 668 5.24 16.49 -13.49
C ASN A 668 4.93 15.17 -12.82
N ARG A 669 4.08 15.21 -11.80
CA ARG A 669 3.71 14.04 -11.04
C ARG A 669 2.72 13.16 -11.79
N TYR A 670 1.77 13.76 -12.51
CA TYR A 670 0.68 13.02 -13.14
C TYR A 670 0.86 12.75 -14.64
N VAL A 671 1.75 13.48 -15.32
CA VAL A 671 1.97 13.35 -16.76
C VAL A 671 3.43 13.01 -17.06
N ALA A 672 3.65 11.81 -17.58
CA ALA A 672 4.97 11.38 -18.01
C ALA A 672 5.43 12.15 -19.26
N GLY A 673 6.73 12.53 -19.29
CA GLY A 673 7.39 13.18 -20.41
C GLY A 673 7.40 14.70 -20.37
N LEU A 674 6.71 15.33 -19.41
CA LEU A 674 6.76 16.79 -19.28
C LEU A 674 8.07 17.26 -18.62
N PRO A 675 8.62 18.42 -19.03
CA PRO A 675 9.84 18.97 -18.44
C PRO A 675 9.70 19.23 -16.94
N GLU A 676 10.64 18.73 -16.16
CA GLU A 676 10.61 18.90 -14.71
C GLU A 676 10.62 20.39 -14.28
N THR A 677 9.76 20.73 -13.32
CA THR A 677 9.66 22.03 -12.67
C THR A 677 9.34 21.83 -11.19
N HIS A 678 9.93 22.66 -10.35
CA HIS A 678 9.81 22.54 -8.90
C HIS A 678 9.97 23.91 -8.23
N PRO A 679 9.15 24.26 -7.20
CA PRO A 679 9.22 25.56 -6.53
C PRO A 679 10.60 25.93 -5.96
N LEU A 680 11.37 24.92 -5.52
CA LEU A 680 12.72 25.10 -4.97
C LEU A 680 13.80 25.29 -6.05
N ALA A 681 13.54 25.11 -7.35
CA ALA A 681 14.56 25.29 -8.38
C ALA A 681 15.05 26.75 -8.43
N ARG A 682 16.33 26.98 -8.72
CA ARG A 682 16.85 28.36 -8.94
C ARG A 682 16.45 28.92 -10.30
N ASP A 683 16.38 28.06 -11.32
CA ASP A 683 15.92 28.33 -12.70
C ASP A 683 14.41 28.07 -12.86
N GLN A 684 13.64 28.23 -11.79
CA GLN A 684 12.24 27.82 -11.72
C GLN A 684 11.34 28.46 -12.79
N GLU A 685 11.53 29.74 -13.11
CA GLU A 685 10.74 30.43 -14.15
C GLU A 685 11.01 29.85 -15.54
N ASP A 686 12.26 29.50 -15.85
CA ASP A 686 12.63 28.89 -17.12
C ASP A 686 12.06 27.49 -17.26
N ARG A 687 12.09 26.70 -16.18
CA ARG A 687 11.46 25.38 -16.11
C ARG A 687 9.95 25.49 -16.31
N LEU A 688 9.28 26.42 -15.62
CA LEU A 688 7.84 26.64 -15.76
C LEU A 688 7.45 27.09 -17.18
N ARG A 689 8.26 27.94 -17.81
CA ARG A 689 8.08 28.34 -19.21
C ARG A 689 8.19 27.15 -20.17
N ARG A 690 9.21 26.29 -19.99
CA ARG A 690 9.38 25.06 -20.79
C ARG A 690 8.23 24.08 -20.57
N MET A 691 7.80 23.90 -19.33
CA MET A 691 6.64 23.10 -18.97
C MET A 691 5.40 23.56 -19.73
N ARG A 692 5.08 24.87 -19.70
CA ARG A 692 3.91 25.42 -20.40
C ARG A 692 3.97 25.16 -21.90
N LEU A 693 5.10 25.48 -22.54
CA LEU A 693 5.30 25.25 -23.97
C LEU A 693 5.17 23.77 -24.35
N ALA A 694 5.76 22.89 -23.55
CA ALA A 694 5.68 21.45 -23.78
C ALA A 694 4.26 20.92 -23.59
N PHE A 695 3.59 21.34 -22.52
CA PHE A 695 2.22 20.94 -22.21
C PHE A 695 1.27 21.38 -23.33
N ASP A 696 1.29 22.67 -23.71
CA ASP A 696 0.41 23.20 -24.76
C ASP A 696 0.59 22.47 -26.10
N ARG A 697 1.85 22.16 -26.46
CA ARG A 697 2.17 21.40 -27.67
C ARG A 697 1.70 19.94 -27.62
N LEU A 698 1.88 19.28 -26.48
CA LEU A 698 1.72 17.82 -26.36
C LEU A 698 0.32 17.41 -25.86
N ARG A 699 -0.45 18.34 -25.29
CA ARG A 699 -1.79 18.10 -24.74
C ARG A 699 -2.73 17.36 -25.72
N PRO A 700 -2.80 17.68 -27.03
CA PRO A 700 -3.67 16.96 -27.95
C PRO A 700 -3.36 15.45 -28.10
N ALA A 701 -2.15 15.02 -27.74
CA ALA A 701 -1.69 13.63 -27.81
C ALA A 701 -1.58 12.94 -26.45
N MET A 702 -2.03 13.58 -25.37
CA MET A 702 -2.04 12.95 -24.06
C MET A 702 -3.19 11.93 -23.97
N ARG A 703 -2.89 10.76 -23.40
CA ARG A 703 -3.90 9.76 -23.03
C ARG A 703 -3.59 9.18 -21.66
N ARG A 704 -4.55 8.44 -21.12
CA ARG A 704 -4.31 7.67 -19.90
C ARG A 704 -3.19 6.67 -20.11
N ILE A 705 -2.29 6.61 -19.14
CA ILE A 705 -1.23 5.60 -19.11
C ILE A 705 -1.84 4.27 -18.65
N SER A 706 -1.44 3.17 -19.27
CA SER A 706 -1.76 1.84 -18.77
C SER A 706 -0.89 1.46 -17.57
N PHE A 707 -1.29 0.42 -16.85
CA PHE A 707 -0.54 -0.05 -15.69
C PHE A 707 0.86 -0.55 -16.09
N GLU A 708 0.94 -1.30 -17.18
CA GLU A 708 2.17 -1.87 -17.76
C GLU A 708 3.11 -0.76 -18.21
N GLU A 709 2.57 0.29 -18.83
CA GLU A 709 3.35 1.48 -19.18
C GLU A 709 3.87 2.22 -17.95
N GLY A 710 3.09 2.31 -16.88
CA GLY A 710 3.53 2.87 -15.60
C GLY A 710 4.67 2.06 -14.96
N ILE A 711 4.58 0.72 -14.99
CA ILE A 711 5.68 -0.17 -14.60
C ILE A 711 6.91 0.09 -15.47
N ALA A 712 6.72 0.20 -16.79
CA ALA A 712 7.82 0.37 -17.72
C ALA A 712 8.58 1.70 -17.53
N LEU A 713 7.91 2.72 -17.00
CA LEU A 713 8.53 3.99 -16.58
C LEU A 713 9.15 3.94 -15.17
N GLY A 714 9.13 2.79 -14.50
CA GLY A 714 9.67 2.60 -13.15
C GLY A 714 8.81 3.18 -12.04
N ASN A 715 7.54 3.53 -12.30
CA ASN A 715 6.68 4.18 -11.32
C ASN A 715 5.19 3.82 -11.48
N PRO A 716 4.80 2.56 -11.17
CA PRO A 716 3.43 2.12 -11.29
C PRO A 716 2.52 2.89 -10.33
N GLY A 717 1.55 3.63 -10.90
CA GLY A 717 0.47 4.28 -10.15
C GLY A 717 0.63 5.77 -9.85
N GLN A 718 1.84 6.34 -9.99
CA GLN A 718 2.04 7.79 -9.85
C GLN A 718 1.53 8.56 -11.06
N PHE A 719 1.88 8.11 -12.27
CA PHE A 719 1.40 8.72 -13.50
C PHE A 719 -0.04 8.32 -13.81
N LYS A 720 -0.80 9.30 -14.29
CA LYS A 720 -2.15 9.08 -14.84
C LYS A 720 -2.18 9.25 -16.35
N TRP A 721 -1.23 10.00 -16.89
CA TRP A 721 -1.17 10.36 -18.30
C TRP A 721 0.22 10.14 -18.88
N VAL A 722 0.24 9.85 -20.17
CA VAL A 722 1.44 9.78 -20.99
C VAL A 722 1.19 10.55 -22.28
N VAL A 723 2.22 11.24 -22.77
CA VAL A 723 2.21 11.83 -24.11
C VAL A 723 2.41 10.71 -25.12
N ALA A 724 1.34 10.27 -25.78
CA ALA A 724 1.40 9.17 -26.74
C ALA A 724 0.82 9.60 -28.09
N PRO A 725 1.64 10.19 -28.98
CA PRO A 725 1.19 10.49 -30.32
C PRO A 725 0.70 9.23 -31.04
N HIS A 726 -0.34 9.38 -31.85
CA HIS A 726 -0.83 8.29 -32.68
C HIS A 726 0.25 7.85 -33.67
N PRO A 727 0.49 6.54 -33.84
CA PRO A 727 1.39 6.05 -34.87
C PRO A 727 0.97 6.58 -36.24
N LEU A 728 1.93 7.18 -36.95
CA LEU A 728 1.71 7.67 -38.31
C LEU A 728 2.04 6.55 -39.31
N SER A 729 1.28 6.48 -40.40
CA SER A 729 1.52 5.54 -41.50
C SER A 729 2.68 5.93 -42.42
N VAL A 730 3.20 7.15 -42.22
CA VAL A 730 4.35 7.73 -42.94
C VAL A 730 5.25 8.43 -41.93
N ALA A 731 6.51 8.66 -42.28
CA ALA A 731 7.43 9.39 -41.40
C ALA A 731 6.88 10.78 -41.07
N ALA A 732 6.97 11.16 -39.80
CA ALA A 732 6.42 12.41 -39.29
C ALA A 732 7.07 13.63 -39.94
N GLY A 733 6.25 14.59 -40.37
CA GLY A 733 6.70 15.91 -40.81
C GLY A 733 6.80 16.92 -39.67
N ALA A 734 7.39 18.08 -39.93
CA ALA A 734 7.48 19.17 -38.94
C ALA A 734 6.09 19.61 -38.43
N GLY A 735 5.07 19.63 -39.29
CA GLY A 735 3.70 19.95 -38.92
C GLY A 735 3.03 18.89 -38.04
N ASP A 736 3.49 17.63 -38.06
CA ASP A 736 3.04 16.61 -37.11
C ASP A 736 3.61 16.86 -35.72
N VAL A 737 4.89 17.23 -35.63
CA VAL A 737 5.54 17.58 -34.36
C VAL A 737 4.92 18.85 -33.75
N GLU A 738 4.66 19.88 -34.57
CA GLU A 738 4.03 21.12 -34.13
C GLU A 738 2.62 20.89 -33.58
N ALA A 739 1.85 20.02 -34.24
CA ALA A 739 0.51 19.64 -33.79
C ALA A 739 0.49 18.58 -32.67
N GLY A 740 1.67 18.18 -32.16
CA GLY A 740 1.79 17.14 -31.12
C GLY A 740 1.48 15.71 -31.59
N ARG A 741 1.30 15.48 -32.89
CA ARG A 741 1.05 14.15 -33.49
C ARG A 741 2.31 13.30 -33.63
N ALA A 742 3.49 13.84 -33.35
CA ALA A 742 4.76 13.13 -33.35
C ALA A 742 5.74 13.73 -32.33
N ILE A 743 6.66 12.90 -31.82
CA ILE A 743 7.75 13.34 -30.93
C ILE A 743 8.83 14.07 -31.73
N PHE A 744 9.15 13.54 -32.91
CA PHE A 744 10.14 14.12 -33.81
C PHE A 744 9.72 13.97 -35.27
N SER A 745 10.41 14.68 -36.16
CA SER A 745 10.25 14.55 -37.61
C SER A 745 11.56 14.15 -38.25
N LEU A 746 11.46 13.47 -39.40
CA LEU A 746 12.56 13.16 -40.30
C LEU A 746 12.26 13.71 -41.70
N PRO A 747 13.25 13.77 -42.61
CA PRO A 747 12.99 14.13 -44.00
C PRO A 747 11.96 13.20 -44.64
N ALA A 748 11.15 13.71 -45.57
CA ALA A 748 10.01 12.99 -46.16
C ALA A 748 10.35 11.66 -46.85
N SER A 749 11.62 11.42 -47.21
CA SER A 749 12.11 10.17 -47.77
C SER A 749 12.43 9.09 -46.72
N SER A 750 12.17 9.36 -45.44
CA SER A 750 12.31 8.41 -44.33
C SER A 750 11.11 7.46 -44.27
N THR A 751 11.26 6.33 -43.59
CA THR A 751 10.20 5.32 -43.48
C THR A 751 9.72 5.19 -42.03
N ALA A 752 8.39 5.17 -41.85
CA ALA A 752 7.80 4.79 -40.57
C ALA A 752 7.84 3.27 -40.43
N ASP A 753 8.26 2.78 -39.26
CA ASP A 753 8.27 1.35 -38.97
C ASP A 753 6.94 0.95 -38.30
N SER A 754 6.32 -0.12 -38.79
CA SER A 754 5.04 -0.64 -38.28
C SER A 754 5.19 -1.51 -37.02
N ALA A 755 6.29 -1.40 -36.29
CA ALA A 755 6.49 -2.11 -35.03
C ALA A 755 5.31 -1.89 -34.07
N ALA A 756 4.97 -2.92 -33.29
CA ALA A 756 3.95 -2.82 -32.26
C ALA A 756 4.43 -1.88 -31.14
N LEU A 757 4.01 -0.62 -31.19
CA LEU A 757 4.20 0.39 -30.15
C LEU A 757 2.92 0.48 -29.30
N PRO A 758 3.00 0.78 -27.99
CA PRO A 758 4.19 1.16 -27.21
C PRO A 758 5.11 -0.02 -26.84
N LEU A 759 6.42 0.26 -26.66
CA LEU A 759 7.40 -0.69 -26.09
C LEU A 759 8.05 -0.11 -24.84
N GLY A 760 8.46 -0.97 -23.90
CA GLY A 760 9.37 -0.60 -22.82
C GLY A 760 10.83 -0.75 -23.25
N ALA A 761 11.70 0.16 -22.81
CA ALA A 761 13.14 0.10 -23.03
C ALA A 761 13.90 0.86 -21.93
N GLU A 762 15.23 0.80 -21.97
CA GLU A 762 16.10 1.61 -21.13
C GLU A 762 17.08 2.41 -21.98
N LEU A 763 17.36 3.65 -21.57
CA LEU A 763 18.55 4.35 -22.06
C LEU A 763 19.82 3.66 -21.54
N LYS A 764 20.96 3.89 -22.21
CA LYS A 764 22.24 3.29 -21.80
C LYS A 764 22.64 3.58 -20.35
N ASP A 765 22.25 4.73 -19.82
CA ASP A 765 22.44 5.14 -18.41
C ASP A 765 21.50 4.43 -17.42
N GLY A 766 20.56 3.60 -17.90
CA GLY A 766 19.61 2.86 -17.09
C GLY A 766 18.25 3.56 -16.92
N THR A 767 18.06 4.75 -17.48
CA THR A 767 16.78 5.46 -17.38
C THR A 767 15.67 4.67 -18.11
N PRO A 768 14.59 4.28 -17.42
CA PRO A 768 13.45 3.61 -18.05
C PRO A 768 12.70 4.56 -18.98
N VAL A 769 12.32 4.06 -20.15
CA VAL A 769 11.58 4.84 -21.17
C VAL A 769 10.49 4.02 -21.86
N LEU A 770 9.45 4.72 -22.30
CA LEU A 770 8.46 4.22 -23.25
C LEU A 770 8.82 4.66 -24.66
N VAL A 771 8.88 3.72 -25.58
CA VAL A 771 9.09 3.97 -27.01
C VAL A 771 7.72 4.11 -27.68
N LEU A 772 7.45 5.28 -28.25
CA LEU A 772 6.15 5.66 -28.80
C LEU A 772 6.20 6.06 -30.28
N GLN A 773 7.40 6.23 -30.85
CA GLN A 773 7.61 6.48 -32.26
C GLN A 773 8.89 5.77 -32.71
N LYS A 774 8.89 5.17 -33.91
CA LYS A 774 10.05 4.52 -34.51
C LYS A 774 10.09 4.85 -36.00
N GLU A 775 11.19 5.44 -36.45
CA GLU A 775 11.37 5.81 -37.86
C GLU A 775 12.82 5.53 -38.29
N THR A 776 13.01 5.22 -39.57
CA THR A 776 14.34 5.01 -40.15
C THR A 776 14.63 6.12 -41.16
N ASP A 777 15.74 6.81 -40.95
CA ASP A 777 16.16 7.91 -41.82
C ASP A 777 16.74 7.43 -43.16
N LEU A 778 17.17 8.39 -43.96
CA LEU A 778 17.69 8.19 -45.33
C LEU A 778 18.98 7.38 -45.38
N PHE A 779 19.70 7.31 -44.27
CA PHE A 779 20.97 6.60 -44.13
C PHE A 779 20.78 5.21 -43.51
N GLY A 780 19.54 4.82 -43.22
CA GLY A 780 19.23 3.56 -42.55
C GLY A 780 19.40 3.62 -41.03
N GLU A 781 19.65 4.79 -40.43
CA GLU A 781 19.69 4.92 -38.98
C GLU A 781 18.27 4.92 -38.41
N THR A 782 18.03 4.07 -37.42
CA THR A 782 16.73 4.01 -36.73
C THR A 782 16.72 4.99 -35.57
N TRP A 783 15.71 5.84 -35.56
CA TRP A 783 15.42 6.83 -34.53
C TRP A 783 14.16 6.45 -33.78
N TYR A 784 14.18 6.68 -32.47
CA TYR A 784 13.08 6.43 -31.57
C TYR A 784 12.64 7.72 -30.89
N GLY A 785 11.32 7.89 -30.79
CA GLY A 785 10.70 8.90 -29.96
C GLY A 785 10.38 8.23 -28.64
N VAL A 786 11.06 8.69 -27.59
CA VAL A 786 10.96 8.09 -26.26
C VAL A 786 10.41 9.08 -25.26
N VAL A 787 9.65 8.56 -24.30
CA VAL A 787 9.13 9.28 -23.14
C VAL A 787 9.78 8.68 -21.90
N SER A 788 10.51 9.50 -21.16
CA SER A 788 10.94 9.20 -19.79
C SER A 788 9.99 9.88 -18.79
N LEU A 789 10.29 9.76 -17.49
CA LEU A 789 9.55 10.45 -16.42
C LEU A 789 9.47 11.98 -16.65
N HIS A 790 10.55 12.63 -17.11
CA HIS A 790 10.63 14.10 -17.20
C HIS A 790 10.97 14.67 -18.58
N GLU A 791 10.97 13.84 -19.62
CA GLU A 791 11.38 14.29 -20.95
C GLU A 791 10.74 13.48 -22.07
N VAL A 792 10.38 14.19 -23.14
CA VAL A 792 10.12 13.61 -24.45
C VAL A 792 11.30 13.93 -25.36
N GLN A 793 11.98 12.93 -25.90
CA GLN A 793 13.17 13.13 -26.73
C GLN A 793 13.26 12.17 -27.90
N ARG A 794 14.00 12.60 -28.93
CA ARG A 794 14.44 11.76 -30.05
C ARG A 794 15.79 11.14 -29.70
N VAL A 795 15.90 9.82 -29.78
CA VAL A 795 17.15 9.08 -29.53
C VAL A 795 17.46 8.13 -30.68
N PRO A 796 18.73 7.99 -31.10
CA PRO A 796 19.10 6.97 -32.05
C PRO A 796 19.05 5.59 -31.38
N ALA A 797 18.84 4.53 -32.17
CA ALA A 797 18.77 3.14 -31.69
C ALA A 797 19.97 2.74 -30.83
N SER A 798 21.14 3.28 -31.14
CA SER A 798 22.39 3.05 -30.42
C SER A 798 22.38 3.53 -28.95
N ARG A 799 21.39 4.31 -28.52
CA ARG A 799 21.24 4.78 -27.12
C ARG A 799 20.28 3.96 -26.27
N LEU A 800 19.54 3.02 -26.87
CA LEU A 800 18.57 2.18 -26.15
C LEU A 800 19.11 0.75 -25.95
N LYS A 801 18.63 0.10 -24.89
CA LYS A 801 18.87 -1.31 -24.55
C LYS A 801 17.61 -1.91 -23.92
N ASN A 802 17.61 -3.22 -23.71
CA ASN A 802 16.58 -3.94 -22.93
C ASN A 802 15.14 -3.68 -23.42
N PHE A 803 14.89 -3.84 -24.73
CA PHE A 803 13.52 -3.73 -25.26
C PHE A 803 12.66 -4.89 -24.77
N TYR A 804 11.42 -4.59 -24.37
CA TYR A 804 10.41 -5.58 -24.06
C TYR A 804 9.03 -5.11 -24.56
N ASN A 805 8.23 -6.09 -24.98
CA ASN A 805 6.85 -5.83 -25.38
C ASN A 805 6.03 -5.58 -24.12
N LEU A 806 5.19 -4.56 -24.17
CA LEU A 806 4.12 -4.40 -23.20
C LEU A 806 2.96 -5.32 -23.62
N PRO A 807 2.30 -6.01 -22.69
CA PRO A 807 1.07 -6.73 -22.96
C PRO A 807 0.10 -5.86 -23.77
N ALA A 808 -0.49 -6.41 -24.82
CA ALA A 808 -1.56 -5.73 -25.54
C ALA A 808 -2.75 -5.59 -24.58
N ASN A 809 -3.10 -4.33 -24.24
CA ASN A 809 -4.25 -4.00 -23.40
C ASN A 809 -5.57 -4.10 -24.16
#